data_AF-A0A9D5JNY8-F1
#
_entry.id   AF-A0A9D5JNY8-F1
#
_cell.length_a   1.000
_cell.length_b   1.000
_cell.length_c   1.000
_cell.angle_alpha   90.00
_cell.angle_beta   90.00
_cell.angle_gamma   90.00
#
_symmetry.space_group_name_H-M   'P 1'
#
loop_
_entity.id
_entity.type
_entity.pdbx_description
1 polymer ?
#
loop_
_entity_poly.entity_id
_entity_poly.type
_entity_poly.pdbx_seq_one_letter_code
_entity_poly.pdbx_strand_id
1 'polypeptide(L)'
;MKRISFFLLLIFLGLSVYGQSNESYEEIWLSGRRVINGLTRQQALDEFGEPSRVGPDFWHYSGEDPFYVYFSDDETNFFIFPFTCEAKLGVPFQLKAFISYPDFKMEEITPYVNWIVTSSKLLYLKGNYFFPLEEGSSQVIAEYKGKMSNACNVAVSIDTEETQEQELLSLHVFPDKPAVVVDEIPTFLAFGVFRNRGEKKFFAKDISSNVEWFVSHGGEASAVYDNTISFPTPGESRVFCRYQGLKSNAQAVEVRKEYFFKNDTIKYIHLVPDVAIADKGSEVEFKAVATTFSNRAFNIAKDLYWDVDDETVAYFDQRGVLKLSEKGVVEVEARGRGHTSFPAKVVIKESEELLKKIIRAQPPKSKQTPEDSLEERLQKIQQKPEELVSLELKPELIEMTVGDTAAFQVEAVYSNDSREDVTSLAKLEASDPAKVVVEEGRVEALLKGETEMRASFEGIKSNPSLIRIEGAKLMSIVLEPRKVKEEIGKEFEIKAVGYYGDDSQKDVTDISNWNVGNEKITKNLGKGLFKTKWLGETSITASIEEVKSLPAGVKVFISPFSIFKAVSLLLLVLLSLLSLIFYILIKRKRSDLKKFLDSEPSRSMIDIFQHSRKVLKSCGIPYESNIPPLQYAKMVEDKFSLKEGTFGDLAAKFCEAKYSSHKISAEQSHKFLKEYNDFMRLLHRKYHDRTTLSLSLFIRRQPLVL
;
A
#
# COMPACT_ATOMS: atom_id res chain seq x y z
N MET A 1 -55.13 -17.00 13.55
CA MET A 1 -54.19 -15.91 13.20
C MET A 1 -53.66 -15.13 14.43
N LYS A 2 -53.56 -15.73 15.62
CA LYS A 2 -52.81 -15.17 16.77
C LYS A 2 -51.83 -16.19 17.42
N ARG A 3 -51.54 -17.29 16.73
CA ARG A 3 -50.57 -18.32 17.17
C ARG A 3 -49.48 -18.66 16.14
N ILE A 4 -49.44 -17.94 15.03
CA ILE A 4 -48.33 -18.01 14.04
C ILE A 4 -47.32 -16.88 14.29
N SER A 5 -47.69 -15.86 15.09
CA SER A 5 -46.82 -14.72 15.44
C SER A 5 -45.89 -14.99 16.61
N PHE A 6 -46.00 -16.14 17.29
CA PHE A 6 -45.17 -16.50 18.45
C PHE A 6 -44.12 -17.59 18.12
N PHE A 7 -44.25 -18.24 16.95
CA PHE A 7 -43.29 -19.23 16.45
C PHE A 7 -42.21 -18.61 15.54
N LEU A 8 -42.38 -17.34 15.16
CA LEU A 8 -41.39 -16.55 14.43
C LEU A 8 -40.51 -15.68 15.34
N LEU A 9 -40.79 -15.62 16.65
CA LEU A 9 -40.04 -14.82 17.63
C LEU A 9 -38.99 -15.63 18.41
N LEU A 10 -38.96 -16.97 18.24
CA LEU A 10 -38.05 -17.88 18.95
C LEU A 10 -37.00 -18.55 18.04
N ILE A 11 -36.92 -18.13 16.78
CA ILE A 11 -35.81 -18.47 15.87
C ILE A 11 -34.72 -17.36 15.90
N PHE A 12 -34.92 -16.31 16.71
CA PHE A 12 -34.07 -15.11 16.72
C PHE A 12 -32.97 -15.06 17.78
N LEU A 13 -32.81 -16.06 18.65
CA LEU A 13 -31.80 -16.07 19.71
C LEU A 13 -31.27 -17.48 19.93
N GLY A 14 -30.07 -17.80 19.42
CA GLY A 14 -29.40 -19.07 19.74
C GLY A 14 -28.36 -19.59 18.75
N LEU A 15 -27.26 -18.84 18.57
CA LEU A 15 -25.88 -19.28 18.34
C LEU A 15 -25.54 -20.27 17.19
N SER A 16 -24.72 -19.79 16.24
CA SER A 16 -23.33 -20.29 16.15
C SER A 16 -22.39 -19.28 15.49
N VAL A 17 -21.26 -19.11 16.16
CA VAL A 17 -20.05 -18.32 15.89
C VAL A 17 -19.36 -18.70 14.57
N TYR A 18 -19.00 -17.71 13.73
CA TYR A 18 -17.64 -17.37 13.25
C TYR A 18 -17.72 -16.52 11.96
N GLY A 19 -17.03 -15.38 11.92
CA GLY A 19 -16.79 -14.62 10.68
C GLY A 19 -16.56 -13.12 10.87
N GLN A 20 -15.37 -12.76 11.37
CA GLN A 20 -14.62 -11.50 11.20
C GLN A 20 -15.40 -10.18 10.99
N SER A 21 -15.25 -9.27 11.94
CA SER A 21 -15.27 -7.82 11.67
C SER A 21 -14.24 -7.55 10.56
N ASN A 22 -14.68 -6.96 9.45
CA ASN A 22 -13.76 -6.34 8.48
C ASN A 22 -13.36 -5.00 9.09
N GLU A 23 -12.52 -5.07 10.11
CA GLU A 23 -11.93 -3.92 10.77
C GLU A 23 -10.99 -3.24 9.77
N SER A 24 -11.36 -2.03 9.36
CA SER A 24 -10.50 -1.16 8.54
C SER A 24 -9.33 -0.59 9.32
N TYR A 25 -9.26 -0.88 10.61
CA TYR A 25 -8.23 -0.48 11.54
C TYR A 25 -8.14 -1.50 12.68
N GLU A 26 -6.95 -1.69 13.22
CA GLU A 26 -6.67 -2.61 14.32
C GLU A 26 -6.74 -1.87 15.66
N GLU A 27 -7.52 -2.39 16.62
CA GLU A 27 -7.51 -1.88 17.99
C GLU A 27 -6.52 -2.67 18.85
N ILE A 28 -5.50 -1.97 19.35
CA ILE A 28 -4.38 -2.52 20.10
C ILE A 28 -4.38 -1.92 21.51
N TRP A 29 -4.17 -2.76 22.53
CA TRP A 29 -4.03 -2.31 23.90
C TRP A 29 -2.56 -2.24 24.29
N LEU A 30 -2.02 -1.03 24.45
CA LEU A 30 -0.62 -0.79 24.81
C LEU A 30 -0.54 -0.19 26.22
N SER A 31 0.14 -0.88 27.13
CA SER A 31 0.39 -0.42 28.51
C SER A 31 -0.87 0.06 29.25
N GLY A 32 -2.00 -0.63 29.04
CA GLY A 32 -3.29 -0.31 29.65
C GLY A 32 -4.06 0.83 28.99
N ARG A 33 -3.67 1.27 27.79
CA ARG A 33 -4.34 2.31 27.00
C ARG A 33 -4.76 1.76 25.64
N ARG A 34 -5.91 2.23 25.15
CA ARG A 34 -6.48 1.83 23.86
C ARG A 34 -5.88 2.65 22.72
N VAL A 35 -5.37 1.96 21.71
CA VAL A 35 -4.70 2.56 20.53
C VAL A 35 -5.30 1.97 19.27
N ILE A 36 -5.64 2.81 18.32
CA ILE A 36 -6.26 2.47 17.05
C ILE A 36 -5.23 2.69 15.94
N ASN A 37 -4.96 1.66 15.14
CA ASN A 37 -3.94 1.67 14.08
C ASN A 37 -4.57 1.31 12.73
N GLY A 38 -4.06 1.86 11.62
CA GLY A 38 -4.55 1.54 10.28
C GLY A 38 -5.63 2.48 9.73
N LEU A 39 -5.87 3.61 10.41
CA LEU A 39 -6.65 4.73 9.87
C LEU A 39 -5.72 5.80 9.30
N THR A 40 -6.12 6.42 8.19
CA THR A 40 -5.52 7.69 7.73
C THR A 40 -6.07 8.87 8.56
N ARG A 41 -5.37 10.01 8.54
CA ARG A 41 -5.78 11.23 9.28
C ARG A 41 -7.18 11.70 8.88
N GLN A 42 -7.53 11.60 7.60
CA GLN A 42 -8.87 11.93 7.12
C GLN A 42 -9.91 10.93 7.62
N GLN A 43 -9.61 9.62 7.61
CA GLN A 43 -10.52 8.61 8.15
C GLN A 43 -10.72 8.75 9.67
N ALA A 44 -9.68 9.16 10.42
CA ALA A 44 -9.82 9.42 11.85
C ALA A 44 -10.66 10.67 12.15
N LEU A 45 -10.59 11.72 11.31
CA LEU A 45 -11.49 12.88 11.39
C LEU A 45 -12.94 12.48 11.06
N ASP A 46 -13.13 11.68 10.01
CA ASP A 46 -14.46 11.25 9.56
C ASP A 46 -15.12 10.30 10.58
N GLU A 47 -14.34 9.43 11.23
CA GLU A 47 -14.82 8.41 12.18
C GLU A 47 -14.95 8.94 13.62
N PHE A 48 -14.00 9.76 14.10
CA PHE A 48 -13.94 10.19 15.51
C PHE A 48 -14.04 11.71 15.72
N GLY A 49 -14.07 12.51 14.67
CA GLY A 49 -14.10 13.97 14.76
C GLY A 49 -12.74 14.60 15.09
N GLU A 50 -12.74 15.88 15.49
CA GLU A 50 -11.51 16.61 15.82
C GLU A 50 -10.86 16.08 17.11
N PRO A 51 -9.55 15.79 17.11
CA PRO A 51 -8.84 15.27 18.28
C PRO A 51 -8.61 16.34 19.35
N SER A 52 -8.52 15.91 20.61
CA SER A 52 -8.19 16.80 21.74
C SER A 52 -6.72 17.25 21.73
N ARG A 53 -5.83 16.44 21.13
CA ARG A 53 -4.41 16.79 20.93
C ARG A 53 -3.86 16.12 19.67
N VAL A 54 -3.17 16.91 18.85
CA VAL A 54 -2.56 16.50 17.57
C VAL A 54 -1.06 16.32 17.78
N GLY A 55 -0.54 15.12 17.53
CA GLY A 55 0.89 14.82 17.41
C GLY A 55 1.24 14.41 15.97
N PRO A 56 2.55 14.34 15.63
CA PRO A 56 3.01 13.97 14.29
C PRO A 56 2.56 12.55 13.92
N ASP A 57 2.75 11.58 14.81
CA ASP A 57 2.50 10.16 14.52
C ASP A 57 1.20 9.63 15.15
N PHE A 58 0.61 10.38 16.08
CA PHE A 58 -0.61 9.99 16.79
C PHE A 58 -1.51 11.18 17.12
N TRP A 59 -2.81 10.94 17.14
CA TRP A 59 -3.81 11.85 17.70
C TRP A 59 -4.41 11.27 18.98
N HIS A 60 -4.79 12.14 19.90
CA HIS A 60 -5.37 11.76 21.19
C HIS A 60 -6.79 12.32 21.35
N TYR A 61 -7.71 11.43 21.74
CA TYR A 61 -9.12 11.74 21.98
C TYR A 61 -9.42 11.59 23.48
N SER A 62 -9.77 12.69 24.14
CA SER A 62 -10.06 12.72 25.58
C SER A 62 -11.55 12.47 25.85
N GLY A 63 -11.90 11.69 26.89
CA GLY A 63 -13.28 11.34 27.23
C GLY A 63 -13.37 10.34 28.39
N GLU A 64 -14.52 9.67 28.55
CA GLU A 64 -14.71 8.61 29.56
C GLU A 64 -13.87 7.35 29.28
N ASP A 65 -13.52 7.09 28.03
CA ASP A 65 -12.57 6.06 27.58
C ASP A 65 -11.52 6.68 26.64
N PRO A 66 -10.38 7.16 27.15
CA PRO A 66 -9.38 7.86 26.34
C PRO A 66 -8.59 6.90 25.43
N PHE A 67 -8.45 7.26 24.17
CA PHE A 67 -7.74 6.45 23.18
C PHE A 67 -6.89 7.29 22.23
N TYR A 68 -5.98 6.61 21.55
CA TYR A 68 -5.05 7.20 20.57
C TYR A 68 -5.32 6.63 19.19
N VAL A 69 -5.13 7.42 18.15
CA VAL A 69 -5.13 6.96 16.75
C VAL A 69 -3.73 7.17 16.19
N TYR A 70 -3.10 6.10 15.72
CA TYR A 70 -1.77 6.10 15.12
C TYR A 70 -1.87 6.07 13.59
N PHE A 71 -1.12 6.93 12.92
CA PHE A 71 -1.15 7.08 11.46
C PHE A 71 0.10 6.46 10.83
N SER A 72 -0.08 5.50 9.92
CA SER A 72 1.03 4.77 9.29
C SER A 72 1.49 5.31 7.93
N ASP A 73 0.91 6.41 7.44
CA ASP A 73 1.20 6.90 6.09
C ASP A 73 1.97 8.23 6.09
N ASP A 74 3.00 8.21 5.24
CA ASP A 74 4.00 9.22 4.86
C ASP A 74 5.10 9.53 5.89
N GLU A 75 6.24 8.83 5.83
CA GLU A 75 7.58 9.44 5.67
C GLU A 75 8.57 8.42 5.08
N THR A 76 9.03 8.65 3.86
CA THR A 76 10.34 8.16 3.41
C THR A 76 11.42 8.85 4.25
N ASN A 77 12.16 8.08 5.06
CA ASN A 77 13.24 8.61 5.88
C ASN A 77 14.48 8.83 5.01
N PHE A 78 14.79 10.09 4.73
CA PHE A 78 15.99 10.52 4.02
C PHE A 78 17.10 10.86 5.01
N PHE A 79 18.23 10.17 4.94
CA PHE A 79 19.34 10.36 5.87
C PHE A 79 20.69 10.11 5.20
N ILE A 80 21.74 10.67 5.80
CA ILE A 80 23.14 10.48 5.38
C ILE A 80 23.92 9.71 6.43
N PHE A 81 24.85 8.87 5.98
CA PHE A 81 25.64 7.98 6.82
C PHE A 81 27.14 8.02 6.41
N PRO A 82 28.08 7.95 7.38
CA PRO A 82 27.87 7.94 8.83
C PRO A 82 27.37 9.28 9.38
N PHE A 83 26.78 9.27 10.58
CA PHE A 83 26.30 10.48 11.29
C PHE A 83 27.43 11.29 11.95
N THR A 84 28.59 10.66 12.14
CA THR A 84 29.82 11.30 12.58
C THR A 84 30.97 10.67 11.82
N CYS A 85 31.89 11.50 11.34
CA CYS A 85 33.04 11.06 10.56
C CYS A 85 34.32 11.69 11.14
N GLU A 86 35.33 10.87 11.40
CA GLU A 86 36.70 11.35 11.65
C GLU A 86 37.48 11.24 10.34
N ALA A 87 37.96 12.37 9.85
CA ALA A 87 38.69 12.50 8.60
C ALA A 87 40.13 12.93 8.86
N LYS A 88 41.06 12.48 8.02
CA LYS A 88 42.47 12.90 8.09
C LYS A 88 42.72 14.00 7.07
N LEU A 89 43.53 15.00 7.45
CA LEU A 89 43.89 16.10 6.56
C LEU A 89 44.47 15.58 5.23
N GLY A 90 43.92 16.03 4.09
CA GLY A 90 44.36 15.62 2.75
C GLY A 90 43.89 14.24 2.26
N VAL A 91 43.12 13.49 3.07
CA VAL A 91 42.56 12.19 2.67
C VAL A 91 41.08 12.38 2.28
N PRO A 92 40.71 12.20 0.99
CA PRO A 92 39.33 12.33 0.58
C PRO A 92 38.47 11.22 1.17
N PHE A 93 37.24 11.54 1.55
CA PHE A 93 36.25 10.58 2.05
C PHE A 93 34.89 10.84 1.40
N GLN A 94 33.99 9.86 1.48
CA GLN A 94 32.65 9.95 0.91
C GLN A 94 31.62 9.62 2.00
N LEU A 95 30.54 10.40 2.03
CA LEU A 95 29.34 10.07 2.79
C LEU A 95 28.33 9.43 1.83
N LYS A 96 27.50 8.54 2.36
CA LYS A 96 26.42 7.90 1.61
C LYS A 96 25.06 8.45 2.02
N ALA A 97 24.17 8.58 1.05
CA ALA A 97 22.81 9.06 1.28
C ALA A 97 21.80 7.96 0.97
N PHE A 98 20.78 7.82 1.82
CA PHE A 98 19.80 6.75 1.72
C PHE A 98 18.39 7.27 1.88
N ILE A 99 17.47 6.63 1.16
CA ILE A 99 16.04 6.69 1.47
C ILE A 99 15.63 5.34 2.05
N SER A 100 15.02 5.37 3.23
CA SER A 100 14.30 4.23 3.78
C SER A 100 12.80 4.38 3.52
N TYR A 101 12.21 3.34 2.95
CA TYR A 101 10.77 3.22 2.76
C TYR A 101 10.12 2.57 3.99
N PRO A 102 8.80 2.72 4.19
CA PRO A 102 8.07 2.10 5.31
C PRO A 102 8.14 0.56 5.35
N ASP A 103 8.45 -0.08 4.22
CA ASP A 103 8.68 -1.53 4.13
C ASP A 103 10.12 -1.94 4.46
N PHE A 104 10.91 -1.03 5.05
CA PHE A 104 12.33 -1.19 5.41
C PHE A 104 13.28 -1.43 4.23
N LYS A 105 12.84 -1.27 2.99
CA LYS A 105 13.75 -1.20 1.86
C LYS A 105 14.57 0.09 1.95
N MET A 106 15.87 -0.03 1.75
CA MET A 106 16.77 1.11 1.64
C MET A 106 17.31 1.19 0.23
N GLU A 107 17.30 2.40 -0.31
CA GLU A 107 17.86 2.72 -1.61
C GLU A 107 19.01 3.71 -1.41
N GLU A 108 20.19 3.39 -1.94
CA GLU A 108 21.31 4.32 -1.95
C GLU A 108 21.08 5.36 -3.04
N ILE A 109 21.00 6.62 -2.64
CA ILE A 109 20.77 7.76 -3.52
C ILE A 109 21.95 8.73 -3.53
N THR A 110 23.11 8.34 -3.01
CA THR A 110 24.35 9.13 -2.95
C THR A 110 24.66 9.93 -4.22
N PRO A 111 24.47 9.41 -5.45
CA PRO A 111 24.74 10.17 -6.67
C PRO A 111 23.73 11.28 -6.99
N TYR A 112 22.57 11.28 -6.35
CA TYR A 112 21.42 12.13 -6.68
C TYR A 112 21.15 13.22 -5.65
N VAL A 113 21.98 13.33 -4.60
CA VAL A 113 21.80 14.31 -3.53
C VAL A 113 22.70 15.51 -3.71
N ASN A 114 22.22 16.67 -3.28
CA ASN A 114 23.00 17.90 -3.22
C ASN A 114 23.63 18.02 -1.83
N TRP A 115 24.97 18.05 -1.75
CA TRP A 115 25.68 18.15 -0.47
C TRP A 115 25.89 19.62 -0.05
N ILE A 116 25.57 19.91 1.21
CA ILE A 116 25.69 21.22 1.83
C ILE A 116 26.70 21.11 2.98
N VAL A 117 27.73 21.95 2.95
CA VAL A 117 28.83 21.96 3.93
C VAL A 117 28.84 23.29 4.67
N THR A 118 28.93 23.26 6.00
CA THR A 118 28.90 24.49 6.79
C THR A 118 30.21 25.30 6.73
N SER A 119 31.36 24.67 6.45
CA SER A 119 32.63 25.34 6.21
C SER A 119 33.33 24.83 4.95
N SER A 120 33.15 25.53 3.82
CA SER A 120 33.80 25.23 2.54
C SER A 120 35.31 25.50 2.51
N LYS A 121 35.84 26.19 3.52
CA LYS A 121 37.29 26.34 3.73
C LYS A 121 37.93 25.07 4.34
N LEU A 122 37.16 24.34 5.15
CA LEU A 122 37.62 23.14 5.84
C LEU A 122 37.39 21.87 5.00
N LEU A 123 36.22 21.75 4.38
CA LEU A 123 35.87 20.64 3.49
C LEU A 123 35.52 21.17 2.10
N TYR A 124 36.31 20.78 1.11
CA TYR A 124 36.02 21.05 -0.29
C TYR A 124 35.30 19.85 -0.94
N LEU A 125 34.17 20.09 -1.59
CA LEU A 125 33.40 19.05 -2.29
C LEU A 125 33.80 19.02 -3.77
N LYS A 126 34.11 17.83 -4.29
CA LYS A 126 34.29 17.59 -5.74
C LYS A 126 33.65 16.26 -6.12
N GLY A 127 32.59 16.31 -6.93
CA GLY A 127 31.70 15.16 -7.12
C GLY A 127 31.08 14.75 -5.79
N ASN A 128 31.12 13.45 -5.46
CA ASN A 128 30.62 12.92 -4.18
C ASN A 128 31.70 12.74 -3.10
N TYR A 129 32.88 13.35 -3.27
CA TYR A 129 34.00 13.24 -2.33
C TYR A 129 34.27 14.57 -1.61
N PHE A 130 34.45 14.48 -0.29
CA PHE A 130 34.86 15.56 0.57
C PHE A 130 36.37 15.51 0.77
N PHE A 131 37.03 16.64 0.53
CA PHE A 131 38.46 16.84 0.68
C PHE A 131 38.74 17.70 1.92
N PRO A 132 39.29 17.13 3.00
CA PRO A 132 39.74 17.88 4.16
C PRO A 132 40.94 18.75 3.83
N LEU A 133 40.77 20.07 3.90
CA LEU A 133 41.80 21.07 3.57
C LEU A 133 42.42 21.71 4.82
N GLU A 134 41.69 21.77 5.93
CA GLU A 134 42.14 22.33 7.21
C GLU A 134 41.70 21.45 8.40
N GLU A 135 42.39 21.57 9.53
CA GLU A 135 42.02 20.90 10.79
C GLU A 135 40.80 21.59 11.44
N GLY A 136 39.92 20.81 12.08
CA GLY A 136 38.78 21.35 12.83
C GLY A 136 37.52 20.50 12.70
N SER A 137 36.36 21.10 12.93
CA SER A 137 35.07 20.40 12.80
C SER A 137 34.12 21.14 11.86
N SER A 138 33.39 20.39 11.03
CA SER A 138 32.40 20.91 10.10
C SER A 138 31.18 20.00 10.08
N GLN A 139 30.03 20.52 9.64
CA GLN A 139 28.82 19.74 9.42
C GLN A 139 28.57 19.59 7.93
N VAL A 140 28.08 18.41 7.57
CA VAL A 140 27.64 18.07 6.22
C VAL A 140 26.19 17.64 6.28
N ILE A 141 25.36 18.16 5.38
CA ILE A 141 23.95 17.82 5.21
C ILE A 141 23.73 17.51 3.73
N ALA A 142 22.77 16.67 3.38
CA ALA A 142 22.34 16.46 2.01
C ALA A 142 20.91 16.97 1.80
N GLU A 143 20.62 17.45 0.60
CA GLU A 143 19.29 17.82 0.12
C GLU A 143 18.89 16.91 -1.05
N TYR A 144 17.66 16.41 -1.02
CA TYR A 144 17.09 15.62 -2.10
C TYR A 144 15.61 15.95 -2.27
N LYS A 145 15.20 16.36 -3.48
CA LYS A 145 13.81 16.73 -3.81
C LYS A 145 13.18 17.70 -2.79
N GLY A 146 13.94 18.68 -2.30
CA GLY A 146 13.50 19.69 -1.32
C GLY A 146 13.41 19.23 0.14
N LYS A 147 13.84 17.99 0.46
CA LYS A 147 13.98 17.49 1.83
C LYS A 147 15.45 17.51 2.26
N MET A 148 15.69 17.82 3.53
CA MET A 148 17.02 17.85 4.14
C MET A 148 17.29 16.58 4.96
N SER A 149 18.50 16.05 4.89
CA SER A 149 18.93 14.92 5.72
C SER A 149 19.24 15.37 7.15
N ASN A 150 19.52 14.40 8.03
CA ASN A 150 20.27 14.67 9.26
C ASN A 150 21.65 15.29 8.95
N ALA A 151 22.26 15.97 9.93
CA ALA A 151 23.63 16.44 9.83
C ALA A 151 24.64 15.33 10.18
N CYS A 152 25.74 15.27 9.44
CA CYS A 152 26.94 14.52 9.78
C CYS A 152 27.98 15.48 10.36
N ASN A 153 28.48 15.19 11.57
CA ASN A 153 29.59 15.96 12.16
C ASN A 153 30.92 15.35 11.68
N VAL A 154 31.71 16.12 10.93
CA VAL A 154 33.03 15.73 10.44
C VAL A 154 34.10 16.41 11.31
N ALA A 155 34.98 15.62 11.91
CA ALA A 155 36.16 16.10 12.63
C ALA A 155 37.41 15.76 11.82
N VAL A 156 38.22 16.77 11.48
CA VAL A 156 39.45 16.62 10.71
C VAL A 156 40.65 16.76 11.64
N SER A 157 41.52 15.75 11.66
CA SER A 157 42.76 15.72 12.46
C SER A 157 44.01 15.51 11.60
N ILE A 158 45.17 15.88 12.14
CA ILE A 158 46.50 15.69 11.53
C ILE A 158 47.17 14.48 12.19
N ASP A 159 47.72 13.56 11.38
CA ASP A 159 48.56 12.46 11.90
C ASP A 159 49.81 13.05 12.55
N THR A 160 49.90 13.00 13.88
CA THR A 160 51.19 13.05 14.57
C THR A 160 51.91 11.74 14.32
N GLU A 161 53.11 11.80 13.75
CA GLU A 161 53.97 10.64 13.51
C GLU A 161 54.19 9.85 14.81
N GLU A 162 53.48 8.73 14.95
CA GLU A 162 53.89 7.67 15.87
C GLU A 162 54.47 6.49 15.08
N THR A 163 55.65 6.11 15.53
CA THR A 163 56.49 4.96 15.14
C THR A 163 55.79 3.63 15.39
N GLN A 164 54.69 3.34 14.71
CA GLN A 164 54.11 2.01 14.67
C GLN A 164 54.27 1.43 13.26
N GLU A 165 54.98 0.30 13.15
CA GLU A 165 55.13 -0.44 11.89
C GLU A 165 53.78 -0.93 11.33
N GLN A 166 52.80 -1.13 12.21
CA GLN A 166 51.45 -1.56 11.91
C GLN A 166 50.44 -0.52 12.40
N GLU A 167 49.67 0.04 11.47
CA GLU A 167 48.66 1.06 11.72
C GLU A 167 47.25 0.45 11.61
N LEU A 168 46.39 0.67 12.62
CA LEU A 168 44.98 0.31 12.56
C LEU A 168 44.21 1.35 11.74
N LEU A 169 43.44 0.91 10.74
CA LEU A 169 42.70 1.78 9.82
C LEU A 169 41.20 1.82 10.11
N SER A 170 40.61 0.67 10.44
CA SER A 170 39.17 0.59 10.70
C SER A 170 38.80 -0.61 11.57
N LEU A 171 37.64 -0.54 12.22
CA LEU A 171 37.05 -1.61 13.03
C LEU A 171 35.66 -1.95 12.52
N HIS A 172 35.39 -3.25 12.35
CA HIS A 172 34.13 -3.79 11.83
C HIS A 172 33.51 -4.75 12.83
N VAL A 173 32.22 -4.59 13.13
CA VAL A 173 31.47 -5.44 14.06
C VAL A 173 30.37 -6.22 13.34
N PHE A 174 30.26 -7.51 13.64
CA PHE A 174 29.25 -8.43 13.10
C PHE A 174 28.53 -9.19 14.23
N PRO A 175 27.31 -9.69 14.01
CA PRO A 175 26.49 -9.55 12.79
C PRO A 175 25.94 -8.13 12.57
N ASP A 176 25.58 -7.80 11.34
CA ASP A 176 24.94 -6.52 10.99
C ASP A 176 23.45 -6.54 11.34
N LYS A 177 23.01 -5.56 12.13
CA LYS A 177 21.63 -5.40 12.63
C LYS A 177 20.93 -6.68 13.14
N PRO A 178 21.46 -7.36 14.19
CA PRO A 178 20.86 -8.61 14.67
C PRO A 178 19.53 -8.39 15.41
N ALA A 179 18.61 -9.36 15.27
CA ALA A 179 17.34 -9.41 16.00
C ALA A 179 17.38 -10.51 17.08
N VAL A 180 17.46 -10.11 18.34
CA VAL A 180 17.80 -10.97 19.48
C VAL A 180 16.58 -11.10 20.40
N VAL A 181 16.38 -12.27 21.01
CA VAL A 181 15.32 -12.47 22.00
C VAL A 181 15.81 -12.01 23.38
N VAL A 182 14.92 -11.50 24.22
CA VAL A 182 15.26 -11.16 25.61
C VAL A 182 15.98 -12.34 26.30
N ASP A 183 17.08 -12.03 26.99
CA ASP A 183 17.99 -12.97 27.66
C ASP A 183 18.76 -13.95 26.74
N GLU A 184 18.65 -13.82 25.41
CA GLU A 184 19.54 -14.50 24.47
C GLU A 184 20.94 -13.88 24.54
N ILE A 185 21.97 -14.72 24.42
CA ILE A 185 23.38 -14.34 24.54
C ILE A 185 24.06 -14.55 23.18
N PRO A 186 23.85 -13.64 22.20
CA PRO A 186 24.53 -13.71 20.91
C PRO A 186 26.03 -13.42 21.03
N THR A 187 26.78 -14.00 20.09
CA THR A 187 28.21 -13.76 19.92
C THR A 187 28.45 -12.71 18.85
N PHE A 188 29.25 -11.69 19.16
CA PHE A 188 29.67 -10.65 18.21
C PHE A 188 31.12 -10.88 17.78
N LEU A 189 31.43 -10.59 16.53
CA LEU A 189 32.81 -10.60 16.03
C LEU A 189 33.27 -9.18 15.74
N ALA A 190 34.52 -8.87 16.09
CA ALA A 190 35.20 -7.64 15.73
C ALA A 190 36.43 -7.93 14.86
N PHE A 191 36.49 -7.29 13.69
CA PHE A 191 37.65 -7.35 12.80
C PHE A 191 38.31 -5.98 12.70
N GLY A 192 39.61 -5.94 12.97
CA GLY A 192 40.45 -4.76 12.72
C GLY A 192 41.13 -4.87 11.37
N VAL A 193 41.09 -3.80 10.59
CA VAL A 193 41.84 -3.67 9.33
C VAL A 193 43.11 -2.91 9.62
N PHE A 194 44.24 -3.51 9.27
CA PHE A 194 45.56 -2.95 9.53
C PHE A 194 46.33 -2.73 8.24
N ARG A 195 47.21 -1.74 8.27
CA ARG A 195 48.22 -1.48 7.25
C ARG A 195 49.59 -1.65 7.87
N ASN A 196 50.38 -2.58 7.33
CA ASN A 196 51.80 -2.67 7.62
C ASN A 196 52.57 -1.82 6.60
N ARG A 197 53.21 -0.75 7.07
CA ARG A 197 53.93 0.18 6.19
C ARG A 197 55.22 -0.44 5.63
N GLY A 198 55.88 -1.32 6.38
CA GLY A 198 57.12 -1.98 5.95
C GLY A 198 56.90 -3.08 4.90
N GLU A 199 55.82 -3.85 5.04
CA GLU A 199 55.50 -4.97 4.13
C GLU A 199 54.55 -4.58 2.98
N LYS A 200 54.11 -3.31 2.92
CA LYS A 200 53.11 -2.81 1.95
C LYS A 200 51.85 -3.68 1.93
N LYS A 201 51.43 -4.18 3.09
CA LYS A 201 50.36 -5.16 3.24
C LYS A 201 49.19 -4.61 4.03
N PHE A 202 47.99 -4.81 3.52
CA PHE A 202 46.72 -4.56 4.18
C PHE A 202 46.09 -5.89 4.57
N PHE A 203 45.62 -6.01 5.79
CA PHE A 203 45.02 -7.26 6.25
C PHE A 203 43.98 -7.02 7.33
N ALA A 204 42.94 -7.86 7.33
CA ALA A 204 41.96 -7.92 8.40
C ALA A 204 42.31 -9.03 9.40
N LYS A 205 42.21 -8.72 10.69
CA LYS A 205 42.47 -9.64 11.81
C LYS A 205 41.26 -9.70 12.73
N ASP A 206 40.89 -10.91 13.14
CA ASP A 206 39.92 -11.11 14.21
C ASP A 206 40.54 -10.64 15.53
N ILE A 207 39.88 -9.67 16.15
CA ILE A 207 40.28 -9.03 17.40
C ILE A 207 39.15 -9.11 18.42
N SER A 208 38.13 -9.96 18.21
CA SER A 208 36.91 -10.06 19.03
C SER A 208 37.18 -10.20 20.53
N SER A 209 38.24 -10.92 20.90
CA SER A 209 38.67 -11.13 22.30
C SER A 209 39.58 -10.03 22.85
N ASN A 210 40.07 -9.12 22.01
CA ASN A 210 41.05 -8.08 22.36
C ASN A 210 40.47 -6.66 22.31
N VAL A 211 39.17 -6.52 22.05
CA VAL A 211 38.49 -5.22 22.00
C VAL A 211 37.66 -4.97 23.25
N GLU A 212 37.48 -3.70 23.57
CA GLU A 212 36.53 -3.28 24.59
C GLU A 212 35.14 -3.16 23.97
N TRP A 213 34.19 -4.00 24.40
CA TRP A 213 32.80 -3.98 23.92
C TRP A 213 31.95 -2.99 24.71
N PHE A 214 31.10 -2.25 24.00
CA PHE A 214 30.19 -1.26 24.56
C PHE A 214 28.77 -1.51 24.06
N VAL A 215 27.79 -1.31 24.94
CA VAL A 215 26.37 -1.42 24.60
C VAL A 215 25.62 -0.20 25.13
N SER A 216 25.01 0.60 24.24
CA SER A 216 24.20 1.75 24.67
C SER A 216 22.80 1.28 25.06
N HIS A 217 22.37 1.59 26.29
CA HIS A 217 21.09 1.15 26.85
C HIS A 217 20.11 2.30 27.11
N GLY A 218 18.83 2.03 26.91
CA GLY A 218 17.71 2.66 27.62
C GLY A 218 17.40 1.99 28.98
N GLY A 219 18.42 1.44 29.67
CA GLY A 219 18.32 0.70 30.94
C GLY A 219 19.09 -0.64 30.96
N GLU A 220 20.24 -0.64 31.65
CA GLU A 220 21.06 -1.77 32.17
C GLU A 220 21.28 -3.04 31.30
N ALA A 221 22.43 -3.17 30.62
CA ALA A 221 23.06 -4.50 30.42
C ALA A 221 24.15 -4.73 31.45
N SER A 222 24.27 -5.99 31.85
CA SER A 222 25.42 -6.50 32.57
C SER A 222 25.80 -7.88 32.04
N ALA A 223 27.05 -7.96 31.57
CA ALA A 223 27.97 -9.10 31.44
C ALA A 223 28.61 -9.16 30.05
N VAL A 224 29.88 -8.78 29.99
CA VAL A 224 30.80 -8.98 28.86
C VAL A 224 31.72 -10.13 29.26
N TYR A 225 31.52 -11.30 28.68
CA TYR A 225 32.50 -12.38 28.72
C TYR A 225 32.80 -12.75 27.27
N ASP A 226 34.07 -12.68 26.86
CA ASP A 226 34.57 -13.17 25.58
C ASP A 226 33.55 -13.01 24.43
N ASN A 227 33.39 -11.76 23.95
CA ASN A 227 32.59 -11.39 22.79
C ASN A 227 31.10 -11.84 22.77
N THR A 228 30.55 -12.21 23.92
CA THR A 228 29.11 -12.47 24.11
C THR A 228 28.44 -11.36 24.89
N ILE A 229 27.20 -11.02 24.51
CA ILE A 229 26.45 -9.88 25.07
C ILE A 229 25.03 -10.34 25.40
N SER A 230 24.57 -10.08 26.63
CA SER A 230 23.18 -10.35 27.04
C SER A 230 22.31 -9.10 26.90
N PHE A 231 21.06 -9.30 26.47
CA PHE A 231 20.07 -8.24 26.29
C PHE A 231 18.84 -8.49 27.18
N PRO A 232 18.82 -7.96 28.41
CA PRO A 232 17.76 -8.26 29.39
C PRO A 232 16.47 -7.45 29.16
N THR A 233 16.54 -6.37 28.38
CA THR A 233 15.41 -5.46 28.17
C THR A 233 15.03 -5.40 26.68
N PRO A 234 13.73 -5.48 26.35
CA PRO A 234 13.26 -5.34 24.98
C PRO A 234 13.39 -3.90 24.49
N GLY A 235 13.68 -3.72 23.21
CA GLY A 235 13.90 -2.41 22.59
C GLY A 235 15.14 -2.39 21.70
N GLU A 236 15.52 -1.20 21.24
CA GLU A 236 16.75 -1.03 20.46
C GLU A 236 17.94 -0.82 21.39
N SER A 237 18.94 -1.68 21.24
CA SER A 237 20.27 -1.52 21.82
C SER A 237 21.28 -1.22 20.72
N ARG A 238 22.46 -0.68 21.05
CA ARG A 238 23.55 -0.57 20.07
C ARG A 238 24.82 -1.16 20.61
N VAL A 239 25.44 -2.05 19.85
CA VAL A 239 26.72 -2.70 20.18
C VAL A 239 27.83 -2.09 19.34
N PHE A 240 28.92 -1.68 19.96
CA PHE A 240 30.14 -1.27 19.26
C PHE A 240 31.36 -1.69 20.07
N CYS A 241 32.54 -1.66 19.47
CA CYS A 241 33.79 -1.92 20.18
C CYS A 241 34.79 -0.76 20.05
N ARG A 242 35.78 -0.73 20.93
CA ARG A 242 36.96 0.13 20.79
C ARG A 242 38.24 -0.70 20.84
N TYR A 243 39.21 -0.29 20.04
CA TYR A 243 40.53 -0.91 19.99
C TYR A 243 41.57 0.13 19.54
N GLN A 244 42.67 0.25 20.29
CA GLN A 244 43.75 1.21 20.01
C GLN A 244 43.26 2.65 19.73
N GLY A 245 42.30 3.13 20.53
CA GLY A 245 41.74 4.49 20.40
C GLY A 245 40.68 4.66 19.32
N LEU A 246 40.56 3.72 18.36
CA LEU A 246 39.51 3.73 17.35
C LEU A 246 38.23 3.08 17.88
N LYS A 247 37.08 3.63 17.48
CA LYS A 247 35.74 3.13 17.78
C LYS A 247 35.12 2.53 16.51
N SER A 248 34.53 1.34 16.60
CA SER A 248 33.78 0.75 15.49
C SER A 248 32.48 1.49 15.21
N ASN A 249 31.90 1.21 14.04
CA ASN A 249 30.48 1.46 13.81
C ASN A 249 29.63 0.73 14.87
N ALA A 250 28.46 1.30 15.18
CA ALA A 250 27.54 0.73 16.15
C ALA A 250 26.47 -0.11 15.45
N GLN A 251 26.37 -1.37 15.83
CA GLN A 251 25.36 -2.31 15.37
C GLN A 251 24.08 -2.12 16.15
N ALA A 252 23.00 -1.74 15.47
CA ALA A 252 21.67 -1.65 16.07
C ALA A 252 21.12 -3.06 16.31
N VAL A 253 20.91 -3.41 17.58
CA VAL A 253 20.38 -4.71 18.01
C VAL A 253 18.92 -4.52 18.39
N GLU A 254 18.04 -5.24 17.70
CA GLU A 254 16.61 -5.23 18.02
C GLU A 254 16.32 -6.35 19.02
N VAL A 255 15.93 -6.00 20.24
CA VAL A 255 15.64 -6.96 21.31
C VAL A 255 14.13 -7.17 21.43
N ARG A 256 13.66 -8.40 21.18
CA ARG A 256 12.23 -8.75 21.13
C ARG A 256 11.85 -9.73 22.24
N LYS A 257 10.59 -9.68 22.69
CA LYS A 257 10.03 -10.62 23.69
C LYS A 257 9.68 -12.00 23.13
N GLU A 258 9.44 -12.10 21.82
CA GLU A 258 8.91 -13.32 21.18
C GLU A 258 9.94 -14.02 20.29
N TYR A 259 9.86 -15.35 20.27
CA TYR A 259 10.80 -16.22 19.56
C TYR A 259 10.37 -16.42 18.10
N PHE A 260 11.27 -16.15 17.15
CA PHE A 260 11.10 -16.51 15.74
C PHE A 260 11.85 -17.82 15.44
N PHE A 261 11.30 -18.65 14.55
CA PHE A 261 12.04 -19.79 14.01
C PHE A 261 13.26 -19.29 13.22
N LYS A 262 14.44 -19.32 13.86
CA LYS A 262 15.72 -19.02 13.23
C LYS A 262 16.22 -20.29 12.53
N ASN A 263 16.14 -20.34 11.20
CA ASN A 263 16.92 -21.32 10.44
C ASN A 263 18.38 -20.86 10.39
N ASP A 264 19.33 -21.78 10.45
CA ASP A 264 20.75 -21.47 10.59
C ASP A 264 21.45 -21.26 9.23
N THR A 265 20.68 -20.83 8.24
CA THR A 265 21.17 -20.57 6.88
C THR A 265 21.88 -19.23 6.80
N ILE A 266 22.86 -19.13 5.90
CA ILE A 266 23.58 -17.89 5.63
C ILE A 266 22.58 -16.86 5.09
N LYS A 267 22.59 -15.67 5.71
CA LYS A 267 21.83 -14.48 5.33
C LYS A 267 22.66 -13.62 4.39
N TYR A 268 23.87 -13.25 4.82
CA TYR A 268 24.80 -12.41 4.06
C TYR A 268 26.25 -12.87 4.21
N ILE A 269 27.09 -12.51 3.23
CA ILE A 269 28.55 -12.63 3.31
C ILE A 269 29.14 -11.22 3.15
N HIS A 270 29.92 -10.78 4.13
CA HIS A 270 30.58 -9.47 4.13
C HIS A 270 32.08 -9.64 3.94
N LEU A 271 32.68 -8.78 3.13
CA LEU A 271 34.13 -8.72 2.98
C LEU A 271 34.72 -7.69 3.94
N VAL A 272 35.86 -8.03 4.54
CA VAL A 272 36.61 -7.15 5.43
C VAL A 272 38.07 -7.12 4.98
N PRO A 273 38.61 -5.97 4.56
CA PRO A 273 37.94 -4.67 4.44
C PRO A 273 36.84 -4.66 3.36
N ASP A 274 35.82 -3.84 3.55
CA ASP A 274 34.80 -3.49 2.55
C ASP A 274 35.31 -2.38 1.60
N VAL A 275 36.21 -1.52 2.08
CA VAL A 275 36.96 -0.56 1.27
C VAL A 275 38.44 -0.59 1.64
N ALA A 276 39.32 -0.68 0.65
CA ALA A 276 40.76 -0.56 0.82
C ALA A 276 41.35 0.51 -0.09
N ILE A 277 42.23 1.35 0.45
CA ILE A 277 43.01 2.33 -0.33
C ILE A 277 44.48 1.99 -0.14
N ALA A 278 45.13 1.59 -1.23
CA ALA A 278 46.46 1.01 -1.19
C ALA A 278 47.33 1.48 -2.35
N ASP A 279 48.64 1.41 -2.19
CA ASP A 279 49.59 1.80 -3.24
C ASP A 279 49.73 0.67 -4.28
N LYS A 280 50.04 1.03 -5.52
CA LYS A 280 50.49 0.08 -6.54
C LYS A 280 51.65 -0.77 -5.99
N GLY A 281 51.54 -2.09 -6.16
CA GLY A 281 52.47 -3.08 -5.63
C GLY A 281 52.21 -3.52 -4.19
N SER A 282 51.18 -2.99 -3.52
CA SER A 282 50.71 -3.50 -2.23
C SER A 282 49.88 -4.78 -2.36
N GLU A 283 49.64 -5.42 -1.22
CA GLU A 283 48.83 -6.63 -1.10
C GLU A 283 47.65 -6.40 -0.16
N VAL A 284 46.47 -6.94 -0.49
CA VAL A 284 45.26 -6.86 0.36
C VAL A 284 44.77 -8.27 0.70
N GLU A 285 44.74 -8.58 2.00
CA GLU A 285 44.20 -9.82 2.53
C GLU A 285 42.79 -9.60 3.09
N PHE A 286 41.81 -10.20 2.43
CA PHE A 286 40.41 -10.13 2.84
C PHE A 286 40.05 -11.24 3.85
N LYS A 287 39.07 -10.93 4.71
CA LYS A 287 38.27 -11.92 5.43
C LYS A 287 36.85 -11.87 4.89
N ALA A 288 36.17 -13.00 4.85
CA ALA A 288 34.78 -13.10 4.44
C ALA A 288 33.97 -13.59 5.65
N VAL A 289 33.10 -12.74 6.18
CA VAL A 289 32.30 -13.01 7.37
C VAL A 289 30.88 -13.34 6.93
N ALA A 290 30.48 -14.60 7.12
CA ALA A 290 29.09 -15.00 6.93
C ALA A 290 28.27 -14.65 8.16
N THR A 291 27.07 -14.13 7.95
CA THR A 291 26.05 -13.91 8.97
C THR A 291 24.86 -14.81 8.68
N THR A 292 24.22 -15.37 9.69
CA THR A 292 23.06 -16.28 9.53
C THR A 292 21.75 -15.61 9.96
N PHE A 293 20.62 -16.19 9.57
CA PHE A 293 19.31 -15.78 10.12
C PHE A 293 19.18 -16.07 11.63
N SER A 294 20.06 -16.92 12.18
CA SER A 294 20.22 -17.15 13.61
C SER A 294 21.11 -16.10 14.32
N ASN A 295 21.55 -15.06 13.61
CA ASN A 295 22.48 -14.02 14.07
C ASN A 295 23.88 -14.52 14.46
N ARG A 296 24.31 -15.67 13.96
CA ARG A 296 25.70 -16.10 14.13
C ARG A 296 26.56 -15.45 13.06
N ALA A 297 27.76 -15.02 13.44
CA ALA A 297 28.77 -14.54 12.52
C ALA A 297 30.00 -15.46 12.59
N PHE A 298 30.56 -15.83 11.44
CA PHE A 298 31.78 -16.63 11.37
C PHE A 298 32.54 -16.40 10.06
N ASN A 299 33.87 -16.53 10.12
CA ASN A 299 34.73 -16.35 8.97
C ASN A 299 34.72 -17.59 8.07
N ILE A 300 34.47 -17.40 6.78
CA ILE A 300 34.41 -18.44 5.74
C ILE A 300 35.35 -18.18 4.56
N ALA A 301 36.32 -17.26 4.69
CA ALA A 301 37.22 -16.84 3.61
C ALA A 301 37.91 -17.99 2.85
N LYS A 302 38.18 -19.12 3.53
CA LYS A 302 38.87 -20.28 2.94
C LYS A 302 37.98 -21.15 2.05
N ASP A 303 36.66 -20.98 2.12
CA ASP A 303 35.67 -21.81 1.42
C ASP A 303 35.04 -21.09 0.22
N LEU A 304 35.61 -19.93 -0.16
CA LEU A 304 35.06 -19.05 -1.19
C LEU A 304 36.04 -18.91 -2.37
N TYR A 305 35.46 -18.74 -3.55
CA TYR A 305 36.15 -18.32 -4.75
C TYR A 305 36.14 -16.80 -4.81
N TRP A 306 37.29 -16.19 -5.06
CA TRP A 306 37.46 -14.74 -5.15
C TRP A 306 37.42 -14.29 -6.61
N ASP A 307 36.73 -13.19 -6.87
CA ASP A 307 36.52 -12.61 -8.19
C ASP A 307 36.87 -11.12 -8.14
N VAL A 308 37.40 -10.58 -9.23
CA VAL A 308 37.73 -9.16 -9.38
C VAL A 308 37.30 -8.71 -10.77
N ASP A 309 36.70 -7.52 -10.84
CA ASP A 309 36.12 -6.98 -12.09
C ASP A 309 37.15 -6.65 -13.18
N ASP A 310 38.38 -6.27 -12.80
CA ASP A 310 39.49 -6.04 -13.73
C ASP A 310 40.80 -6.69 -13.27
N GLU A 311 41.08 -7.88 -13.81
CA GLU A 311 42.30 -8.66 -13.54
C GLU A 311 43.60 -7.97 -14.01
N THR A 312 43.50 -7.00 -14.94
CA THR A 312 44.68 -6.26 -15.42
C THR A 312 45.15 -5.24 -14.39
N VAL A 313 44.23 -4.77 -13.54
CA VAL A 313 44.47 -3.77 -12.49
C VAL A 313 44.82 -4.43 -11.16
N ALA A 314 44.15 -5.52 -10.80
CA ALA A 314 44.49 -6.33 -9.62
C ALA A 314 44.10 -7.80 -9.82
N TYR A 315 44.83 -8.74 -9.21
CA TYR A 315 44.53 -10.17 -9.35
C TYR A 315 44.75 -10.93 -8.04
N PHE A 316 44.03 -12.03 -7.85
CA PHE A 316 44.21 -12.91 -6.70
C PHE A 316 45.35 -13.90 -6.91
N ASP A 317 46.24 -14.03 -5.91
CA ASP A 317 47.24 -15.09 -5.90
C ASP A 317 46.66 -16.44 -5.44
N GLN A 318 47.46 -17.51 -5.56
CA GLN A 318 47.06 -18.87 -5.17
C GLN A 318 46.71 -19.03 -3.67
N ARG A 319 47.00 -18.02 -2.84
CA ARG A 319 46.70 -17.99 -1.41
C ARG A 319 45.44 -17.18 -1.10
N GLY A 320 44.77 -16.62 -2.11
CA GLY A 320 43.59 -15.77 -1.95
C GLY A 320 43.92 -14.35 -1.49
N VAL A 321 45.15 -13.88 -1.72
CA VAL A 321 45.57 -12.50 -1.44
C VAL A 321 45.52 -11.68 -2.72
N LEU A 322 44.88 -10.52 -2.68
CA LEU A 322 44.78 -9.62 -3.84
C LEU A 322 46.09 -8.85 -4.02
N LYS A 323 46.66 -8.92 -5.23
CA LYS A 323 47.85 -8.17 -5.67
C LYS A 323 47.41 -6.97 -6.49
N LEU A 324 47.98 -5.81 -6.21
CA LEU A 324 47.62 -4.55 -6.86
C LEU A 324 48.66 -4.21 -7.94
N SER A 325 48.29 -4.39 -9.21
CA SER A 325 49.20 -4.32 -10.35
C SER A 325 49.29 -2.93 -10.95
N GLU A 326 48.15 -2.29 -11.23
CA GLU A 326 48.10 -0.99 -11.92
C GLU A 326 47.22 0.01 -11.15
N LYS A 327 47.42 1.30 -11.43
CA LYS A 327 46.58 2.36 -10.85
C LYS A 327 45.16 2.23 -11.39
N GLY A 328 44.17 2.23 -10.51
CA GLY A 328 42.77 2.06 -10.89
C GLY A 328 41.88 1.82 -9.68
N VAL A 329 40.61 1.53 -9.96
CA VAL A 329 39.63 1.11 -8.96
C VAL A 329 39.08 -0.23 -9.41
N VAL A 330 39.05 -1.19 -8.50
CA VAL A 330 38.51 -2.53 -8.75
C VAL A 330 37.48 -2.90 -7.70
N GLU A 331 36.50 -3.68 -8.11
CA GLU A 331 35.50 -4.31 -7.24
C GLU A 331 35.81 -5.79 -7.07
N VAL A 332 35.73 -6.23 -5.82
CA VAL A 332 36.10 -7.58 -5.38
C VAL A 332 34.87 -8.26 -4.81
N GLU A 333 34.59 -9.46 -5.30
CA GLU A 333 33.51 -10.31 -4.80
C GLU A 333 34.04 -11.68 -4.35
N ALA A 334 33.32 -12.32 -3.45
CA ALA A 334 33.57 -13.71 -3.06
C ALA A 334 32.30 -14.55 -3.25
N ARG A 335 32.42 -15.69 -3.92
CA ARG A 335 31.32 -16.60 -4.26
C ARG A 335 31.56 -17.98 -3.69
N GLY A 336 30.52 -18.58 -3.10
CA GLY A 336 30.60 -19.94 -2.58
C GLY A 336 29.38 -20.32 -1.75
N ARG A 337 29.13 -21.63 -1.64
CA ARG A 337 27.98 -22.20 -0.91
C ARG A 337 26.61 -21.66 -1.38
N GLY A 338 26.49 -21.26 -2.66
CA GLY A 338 25.25 -20.71 -3.23
C GLY A 338 24.97 -19.24 -2.94
N HIS A 339 25.93 -18.53 -2.35
CA HIS A 339 25.83 -17.10 -2.02
C HIS A 339 26.97 -16.30 -2.66
N THR A 340 26.74 -15.00 -2.85
CA THR A 340 27.73 -14.00 -3.29
C THR A 340 27.87 -12.96 -2.20
N SER A 341 29.10 -12.52 -1.92
CA SER A 341 29.35 -11.46 -0.94
C SER A 341 28.87 -10.11 -1.44
N PHE A 342 28.68 -9.18 -0.53
CA PHE A 342 28.69 -7.77 -0.90
C PHE A 342 30.05 -7.41 -1.52
N PRO A 343 30.08 -6.60 -2.59
CA PRO A 343 31.33 -6.24 -3.25
C PRO A 343 32.16 -5.32 -2.33
N ALA A 344 33.47 -5.55 -2.29
CA ALA A 344 34.43 -4.66 -1.67
C ALA A 344 35.13 -3.81 -2.74
N LYS A 345 35.44 -2.55 -2.43
CA LYS A 345 36.12 -1.64 -3.36
C LYS A 345 37.57 -1.45 -3.00
N VAL A 346 38.47 -1.61 -3.96
CA VAL A 346 39.91 -1.36 -3.78
C VAL A 346 40.35 -0.24 -4.71
N VAL A 347 40.88 0.84 -4.11
CA VAL A 347 41.43 1.99 -4.82
C VAL A 347 42.96 1.90 -4.80
N ILE A 348 43.55 1.82 -5.98
CA ILE A 348 44.99 1.66 -6.17
C ILE A 348 45.58 2.99 -6.59
N LYS A 349 46.44 3.56 -5.76
CA LYS A 349 47.13 4.85 -6.01
C LYS A 349 48.61 4.65 -6.36
N GLU A 350 49.20 5.64 -7.01
CA GLU A 350 50.64 5.63 -7.29
C GLU A 350 51.44 5.78 -5.99
N SER A 351 52.54 5.03 -5.82
CA SER A 351 53.28 5.02 -4.57
C SER A 351 53.96 6.37 -4.28
N GLU A 352 53.72 6.93 -3.10
CA GLU A 352 54.29 8.21 -2.66
C GLU A 352 55.83 8.19 -2.56
N GLU A 353 56.44 7.02 -2.35
CA GLU A 353 57.91 6.85 -2.34
C GLU A 353 58.55 7.03 -3.72
N LEU A 354 57.88 6.60 -4.79
CA LEU A 354 58.35 6.78 -6.17
C LEU A 354 58.24 8.25 -6.58
N LEU A 355 57.15 8.93 -6.21
CA LEU A 355 57.00 10.37 -6.36
C LEU A 355 58.08 11.14 -5.60
N LYS A 356 58.38 10.79 -4.35
CA LYS A 356 59.46 11.42 -3.56
C LYS A 356 60.86 11.10 -4.11
N LYS A 357 61.10 9.91 -4.69
CA LYS A 357 62.37 9.58 -5.38
C LYS A 357 62.52 10.35 -6.69
N ILE A 358 61.46 10.50 -7.47
CA ILE A 358 61.45 11.29 -8.71
C ILE A 358 61.68 12.78 -8.40
N ILE A 359 61.09 13.29 -7.30
CA ILE A 359 61.29 14.66 -6.82
C ILE A 359 62.68 14.86 -6.21
N ARG A 360 63.23 13.88 -5.44
CA ARG A 360 64.59 13.94 -4.87
C ARG A 360 65.71 13.69 -5.89
N ALA A 361 65.43 13.01 -7.00
CA ALA A 361 66.40 12.72 -8.06
C ALA A 361 66.59 13.87 -9.06
N GLN A 362 65.87 15.01 -8.91
CA GLN A 362 66.17 16.22 -9.67
C GLN A 362 67.34 16.97 -9.01
N PRO A 363 68.51 17.12 -9.68
CA PRO A 363 69.60 17.90 -9.12
C PRO A 363 69.33 19.40 -9.22
N PRO A 364 69.85 20.22 -8.28
CA PRO A 364 69.73 21.67 -8.37
C PRO A 364 70.54 22.20 -9.57
N LYS A 365 69.89 23.02 -10.41
CA LYS A 365 70.55 23.75 -11.49
C LYS A 365 71.57 24.75 -10.90
N SER A 366 72.87 24.51 -11.10
CA SER A 366 73.79 25.52 -11.63
C SER A 366 75.18 24.97 -12.03
N LYS A 367 75.62 25.39 -13.22
CA LYS A 367 77.00 25.62 -13.71
C LYS A 367 78.00 24.44 -13.81
N GLN A 368 78.16 23.88 -15.02
CA GLN A 368 79.32 24.01 -15.94
C GLN A 368 79.31 22.90 -17.04
N THR A 369 79.73 23.31 -18.25
CA THR A 369 79.92 22.63 -19.57
C THR A 369 81.01 21.52 -19.54
N PRO A 370 81.39 20.75 -20.62
CA PRO A 370 81.22 20.94 -22.09
C PRO A 370 80.82 19.66 -22.91
N GLU A 371 79.91 19.76 -23.89
CA GLU A 371 80.14 19.91 -25.36
C GLU A 371 80.00 18.66 -26.28
N ASP A 372 79.88 17.41 -25.81
CA ASP A 372 79.79 16.27 -26.77
C ASP A 372 78.40 15.60 -26.92
N SER A 373 77.30 16.26 -26.56
CA SER A 373 75.94 15.68 -26.75
C SER A 373 74.91 16.60 -27.41
N LEU A 374 75.35 17.73 -27.95
CA LEU A 374 74.46 18.77 -28.48
C LEU A 374 73.93 18.44 -29.88
N GLU A 375 74.66 17.70 -30.71
CA GLU A 375 74.17 17.34 -32.05
C GLU A 375 73.05 16.29 -32.02
N GLU A 376 73.11 15.31 -31.11
CA GLU A 376 72.02 14.33 -30.93
C GLU A 376 70.78 14.93 -30.26
N ARG A 377 70.97 15.94 -29.40
CA ARG A 377 69.85 16.61 -28.69
C ARG A 377 69.15 17.67 -29.54
N LEU A 378 69.81 18.25 -30.54
CA LEU A 378 69.20 19.25 -31.43
C LEU A 378 68.23 18.66 -32.47
N GLN A 379 68.28 17.35 -32.74
CA GLN A 379 67.31 16.70 -33.63
C GLN A 379 65.98 16.30 -32.96
N LYS A 380 65.92 16.30 -31.62
CA LYS A 380 64.71 15.92 -30.87
C LYS A 380 63.88 17.11 -30.34
N ILE A 381 64.34 18.34 -30.52
CA ILE A 381 63.60 19.56 -30.12
C ILE A 381 63.21 20.35 -31.36
N GLN A 382 62.38 19.73 -32.19
CA GLN A 382 61.62 20.43 -33.21
C GLN A 382 60.22 19.83 -33.30
N GLN A 383 59.48 19.91 -32.19
CA GLN A 383 58.01 19.93 -32.28
C GLN A 383 57.56 21.34 -31.94
N LYS A 384 57.03 21.98 -32.98
CA LYS A 384 56.23 23.20 -32.93
C LYS A 384 55.20 23.07 -31.78
N PRO A 385 54.92 24.13 -31.00
CA PRO A 385 53.88 24.06 -29.97
C PRO A 385 52.57 23.56 -30.59
N GLU A 386 51.95 22.55 -29.98
CA GLU A 386 50.61 22.04 -30.35
C GLU A 386 49.61 23.18 -30.17
N GLU A 387 49.26 23.85 -31.26
CA GLU A 387 48.20 24.86 -31.28
C GLU A 387 46.86 24.16 -31.56
N LEU A 388 45.84 24.43 -30.73
CA LEU A 388 44.47 23.94 -30.90
C LEU A 388 43.84 24.56 -32.15
N VAL A 389 43.33 23.75 -33.07
CA VAL A 389 42.80 24.20 -34.36
C VAL A 389 41.27 24.17 -34.40
N SER A 390 40.64 23.10 -33.91
CA SER A 390 39.18 22.96 -33.95
C SER A 390 38.64 22.05 -32.84
N LEU A 391 37.32 22.12 -32.63
CA LEU A 391 36.59 21.25 -31.72
C LEU A 391 35.50 20.51 -32.50
N GLU A 392 35.36 19.21 -32.22
CA GLU A 392 34.34 18.36 -32.82
C GLU A 392 33.40 17.85 -31.70
N LEU A 393 32.11 18.15 -31.83
CA LEU A 393 31.04 17.73 -30.92
C LEU A 393 30.26 16.57 -31.55
N LYS A 394 30.15 15.46 -30.83
CA LYS A 394 29.45 14.24 -31.26
C LYS A 394 28.43 13.78 -30.21
N PRO A 395 27.30 13.16 -30.63
CA PRO A 395 26.81 13.02 -32.01
C PRO A 395 26.25 14.35 -32.56
N GLU A 396 26.04 14.46 -33.89
CA GLU A 396 25.49 15.67 -34.53
C GLU A 396 23.95 15.78 -34.48
N LEU A 397 23.27 14.67 -34.20
CA LEU A 397 21.82 14.61 -34.03
C LEU A 397 21.48 13.72 -32.84
N ILE A 398 20.65 14.23 -31.93
CA ILE A 398 20.07 13.47 -30.82
C ILE A 398 18.55 13.61 -30.87
N GLU A 399 17.85 12.49 -30.82
CA GLU A 399 16.40 12.42 -30.63
C GLU A 399 16.11 11.99 -29.20
N MET A 400 15.30 12.79 -28.50
CA MET A 400 15.02 12.68 -27.07
C MET A 400 13.52 12.87 -26.82
N THR A 401 13.01 12.37 -25.71
CA THR A 401 11.71 12.76 -25.14
C THR A 401 11.93 13.67 -23.94
N VAL A 402 10.93 14.48 -23.56
CA VAL A 402 11.02 15.28 -22.32
C VAL A 402 11.29 14.36 -21.12
N GLY A 403 12.30 14.70 -20.31
CA GLY A 403 12.82 13.90 -19.20
C GLY A 403 14.01 13.01 -19.55
N ASP A 404 14.29 12.80 -20.84
CA ASP A 404 15.49 12.06 -21.26
C ASP A 404 16.75 12.89 -21.04
N THR A 405 17.85 12.15 -20.87
CA THR A 405 19.19 12.73 -20.75
C THR A 405 20.13 12.15 -21.80
N ALA A 406 20.99 12.99 -22.35
CA ALA A 406 22.03 12.60 -23.30
C ALA A 406 23.40 13.10 -22.84
N ALA A 407 24.44 12.43 -23.32
CA ALA A 407 25.82 12.83 -23.14
C ALA A 407 26.42 13.21 -24.50
N PHE A 408 27.32 14.20 -24.47
CA PHE A 408 28.10 14.61 -25.64
C PHE A 408 29.56 14.26 -25.43
N GLN A 409 30.27 13.99 -26.53
CA GLN A 409 31.72 13.89 -26.54
C GLN A 409 32.30 15.09 -27.31
N VAL A 410 33.34 15.71 -26.74
CA VAL A 410 34.06 16.85 -27.33
C VAL A 410 35.50 16.45 -27.59
N GLU A 411 35.89 16.39 -28.86
CA GLU A 411 37.27 16.12 -29.28
C GLU A 411 37.95 17.42 -29.72
N ALA A 412 39.10 17.72 -29.13
CA ALA A 412 40.02 18.77 -29.58
C ALA A 412 40.91 18.24 -30.70
N VAL A 413 41.05 19.02 -31.77
CA VAL A 413 41.93 18.70 -32.91
C VAL A 413 43.04 19.75 -32.96
N TYR A 414 44.29 19.29 -32.82
CA TYR A 414 45.47 20.15 -32.81
C TYR A 414 46.15 20.22 -34.19
N SER A 415 47.04 21.20 -34.37
CA SER A 415 47.73 21.49 -35.64
C SER A 415 48.66 20.38 -36.17
N ASN A 416 48.91 19.34 -35.38
CA ASN A 416 49.64 18.12 -35.77
C ASN A 416 48.69 16.94 -36.07
N ASP A 417 47.40 17.21 -36.23
CA ASP A 417 46.32 16.24 -36.41
C ASP A 417 46.09 15.30 -35.19
N SER A 418 46.71 15.58 -34.04
CA SER A 418 46.41 14.86 -32.81
C SER A 418 45.01 15.20 -32.31
N ARG A 419 44.34 14.22 -31.70
CA ARG A 419 43.00 14.33 -31.13
C ARG A 419 43.05 14.05 -29.64
N GLU A 420 42.43 14.91 -28.85
CA GLU A 420 42.31 14.75 -27.40
C GLU A 420 40.85 14.85 -26.98
N ASP A 421 40.41 13.96 -26.08
CA ASP A 421 39.10 14.06 -25.47
C ASP A 421 39.10 15.17 -24.41
N VAL A 422 38.42 16.27 -24.70
CA VAL A 422 38.29 17.44 -23.83
C VAL A 422 36.86 17.56 -23.28
N THR A 423 36.06 16.50 -23.32
CA THR A 423 34.65 16.51 -22.91
C THR A 423 34.43 17.10 -21.51
N SER A 424 35.31 16.76 -20.56
CA SER A 424 35.24 17.26 -19.18
C SER A 424 35.73 18.71 -19.01
N LEU A 425 36.42 19.25 -20.00
CA LEU A 425 37.01 20.60 -19.99
C LEU A 425 36.23 21.60 -20.86
N ALA A 426 35.48 21.09 -21.83
CA ALA A 426 34.68 21.89 -22.74
C ALA A 426 33.38 22.36 -22.08
N LYS A 427 33.03 23.63 -22.30
CA LYS A 427 31.75 24.20 -21.87
C LYS A 427 30.70 24.01 -22.97
N LEU A 428 29.67 23.24 -22.65
CA LEU A 428 28.50 23.04 -23.52
C LEU A 428 27.48 24.18 -23.32
N GLU A 429 26.95 24.71 -24.43
CA GLU A 429 25.93 25.76 -24.45
C GLU A 429 24.81 25.40 -25.43
N ALA A 430 23.57 25.38 -24.94
CA ALA A 430 22.38 25.21 -25.76
C ALA A 430 21.92 26.56 -26.34
N SER A 431 21.40 26.55 -27.56
CA SER A 431 20.82 27.73 -28.22
C SER A 431 19.53 28.21 -27.56
N ASP A 432 18.80 27.29 -26.92
CA ASP A 432 17.55 27.54 -26.22
C ASP A 432 17.58 26.80 -24.87
N PRO A 433 18.04 27.46 -23.78
CA PRO A 433 18.16 26.84 -22.46
C PRO A 433 16.80 26.57 -21.79
N ALA A 434 15.68 27.04 -22.36
CA ALA A 434 14.35 26.69 -21.84
C ALA A 434 13.92 25.28 -22.24
N LYS A 435 14.48 24.73 -23.34
CA LYS A 435 14.18 23.38 -23.82
C LYS A 435 15.12 22.32 -23.31
N VAL A 436 16.36 22.71 -23.00
CA VAL A 436 17.43 21.81 -22.61
C VAL A 436 18.27 22.46 -21.54
N VAL A 437 18.50 21.76 -20.44
CA VAL A 437 19.44 22.17 -19.40
C VAL A 437 20.73 21.36 -19.53
N VAL A 438 21.85 22.02 -19.24
CA VAL A 438 23.19 21.42 -19.29
C VAL A 438 23.81 21.51 -17.90
N GLU A 439 24.06 20.36 -17.28
CA GLU A 439 24.68 20.26 -15.97
C GLU A 439 25.83 19.24 -16.02
N GLU A 440 27.04 19.66 -15.64
CA GLU A 440 28.25 18.80 -15.59
C GLU A 440 28.53 17.95 -16.84
N GLY A 441 28.19 18.46 -18.04
CA GLY A 441 28.39 17.74 -19.31
C GLY A 441 27.25 16.79 -19.71
N ARG A 442 26.21 16.69 -18.87
CA ARG A 442 24.96 15.99 -19.16
C ARG A 442 23.91 16.97 -19.64
N VAL A 443 23.12 16.54 -20.61
CA VAL A 443 22.11 17.36 -21.29
C VAL A 443 20.74 16.74 -21.05
N GLU A 444 19.82 17.46 -20.41
CA GLU A 444 18.47 16.99 -20.09
C GLU A 444 17.41 17.77 -20.89
N ALA A 445 16.45 17.04 -21.47
CA ALA A 445 15.38 17.60 -22.27
C ALA A 445 14.19 18.03 -21.39
N LEU A 446 13.87 19.33 -21.39
CA LEU A 446 12.82 19.94 -20.56
C LEU A 446 11.53 20.23 -21.31
N LEU A 447 11.61 20.66 -22.57
CA LEU A 447 10.43 21.04 -23.36
C LEU A 447 10.52 20.53 -24.80
N LYS A 448 9.37 20.06 -25.30
CA LYS A 448 9.20 19.61 -26.69
C LYS A 448 9.63 20.70 -27.68
N GLY A 449 10.39 20.31 -28.70
CA GLY A 449 10.84 21.19 -29.77
C GLY A 449 12.24 20.85 -30.26
N GLU A 450 12.83 21.75 -31.03
CA GLU A 450 14.22 21.61 -31.53
C GLU A 450 15.12 22.68 -30.89
N THR A 451 16.38 22.32 -30.61
CA THR A 451 17.45 23.23 -30.14
C THR A 451 18.81 22.75 -30.62
N GLU A 452 19.78 23.64 -30.77
CA GLU A 452 21.17 23.30 -31.09
C GLU A 452 22.07 23.35 -29.84
N MET A 453 23.08 22.47 -29.80
CA MET A 453 24.13 22.42 -28.78
C MET A 453 25.49 22.75 -29.40
N ARG A 454 26.32 23.52 -28.70
CA ARG A 454 27.72 23.80 -29.08
C ARG A 454 28.66 23.66 -27.89
N ALA A 455 29.86 23.13 -28.11
CA ALA A 455 30.94 23.13 -27.14
C ALA A 455 31.89 24.32 -27.37
N SER A 456 32.51 24.79 -26.28
CA SER A 456 33.59 25.76 -26.32
C SER A 456 34.74 25.38 -25.39
N PHE A 457 35.96 25.44 -25.89
CA PHE A 457 37.19 25.12 -25.16
C PHE A 457 38.33 26.02 -25.67
N GLU A 458 39.07 26.64 -24.76
CA GLU A 458 40.14 27.62 -25.04
C GLU A 458 39.79 28.71 -26.08
N GLY A 459 38.52 29.15 -26.09
CA GLY A 459 38.03 30.21 -26.98
C GLY A 459 37.60 29.74 -28.38
N ILE A 460 37.78 28.46 -28.71
CA ILE A 460 37.28 27.84 -29.96
C ILE A 460 35.89 27.25 -29.72
N LYS A 461 35.03 27.29 -30.75
CA LYS A 461 33.68 26.68 -30.72
C LYS A 461 33.59 25.48 -31.67
N SER A 462 32.80 24.48 -31.29
CA SER A 462 32.57 23.29 -32.11
C SER A 462 31.54 23.49 -33.24
N ASN A 463 31.37 22.46 -34.07
CA ASN A 463 30.18 22.26 -34.90
C ASN A 463 28.90 22.22 -34.02
N PRO A 464 27.74 22.66 -34.55
CA PRO A 464 26.46 22.52 -33.86
C PRO A 464 25.98 21.06 -33.90
N SER A 465 25.38 20.60 -32.81
CA SER A 465 24.58 19.38 -32.76
C SER A 465 23.09 19.71 -32.62
N LEU A 466 22.23 19.11 -33.44
CA LEU A 466 20.79 19.29 -33.36
C LEU A 466 20.18 18.33 -32.32
N ILE A 467 19.33 18.84 -31.44
CA ILE A 467 18.55 18.05 -30.47
C ILE A 467 17.07 18.20 -30.83
N ARG A 468 16.39 17.07 -31.08
CA ARG A 468 14.94 16.99 -31.29
C ARG A 468 14.27 16.38 -30.08
N ILE A 469 13.37 17.12 -29.46
CA ILE A 469 12.64 16.70 -28.25
C ILE A 469 11.19 16.43 -28.61
N GLU A 470 10.77 15.19 -28.48
CA GLU A 470 9.38 14.76 -28.56
C GLU A 470 8.66 14.94 -27.20
N GLY A 471 7.33 14.87 -27.20
CA GLY A 471 6.54 15.00 -25.97
C GLY A 471 6.81 13.86 -24.98
N ALA A 472 6.50 14.08 -23.70
CA ALA A 472 6.70 13.07 -22.67
C ALA A 472 5.94 11.77 -22.99
N LYS A 473 6.58 10.63 -22.73
CA LYS A 473 6.03 9.30 -22.97
C LYS A 473 5.07 8.91 -21.84
N LEU A 474 3.92 8.32 -22.18
CA LEU A 474 3.00 7.77 -21.18
C LEU A 474 3.64 6.56 -20.49
N MET A 475 3.80 6.61 -19.17
CA MET A 475 4.42 5.56 -18.36
C MET A 475 3.40 4.64 -17.71
N SER A 476 2.31 5.20 -17.17
CA SER A 476 1.27 4.40 -16.53
C SER A 476 -0.11 5.06 -16.62
N ILE A 477 -1.15 4.26 -16.42
CA ILE A 477 -2.54 4.70 -16.34
C ILE A 477 -3.11 4.22 -15.00
N VAL A 478 -3.64 5.14 -14.21
CA VAL A 478 -4.33 4.84 -12.94
C VAL A 478 -5.83 5.11 -13.11
N LEU A 479 -6.65 4.18 -12.61
CA LEU A 479 -8.09 4.31 -12.63
C LEU A 479 -8.63 4.85 -11.30
N GLU A 480 -9.53 5.83 -11.37
CA GLU A 480 -10.15 6.47 -10.22
C GLU A 480 -11.68 6.49 -10.35
N PRO A 481 -12.43 5.88 -9.41
CA PRO A 481 -11.94 5.11 -8.25
C PRO A 481 -11.45 3.70 -8.64
N ARG A 482 -10.47 3.16 -7.88
CA ARG A 482 -9.96 1.79 -8.08
C ARG A 482 -10.95 0.69 -7.66
N LYS A 483 -11.92 1.02 -6.81
CA LYS A 483 -12.98 0.12 -6.35
C LYS A 483 -14.32 0.84 -6.43
N VAL A 484 -15.24 0.29 -7.20
CA VAL A 484 -16.62 0.76 -7.32
C VAL A 484 -17.54 -0.24 -6.63
N LYS A 485 -18.42 0.24 -5.75
CA LYS A 485 -19.50 -0.56 -5.18
C LYS A 485 -20.81 0.14 -5.49
N GLU A 486 -21.62 -0.46 -6.35
CA GLU A 486 -22.78 0.22 -6.94
C GLU A 486 -24.01 -0.69 -7.01
N GLU A 487 -25.21 -0.11 -6.91
CA GLU A 487 -26.46 -0.87 -6.97
C GLU A 487 -26.76 -1.32 -8.42
N ILE A 488 -27.41 -2.47 -8.58
CA ILE A 488 -27.85 -2.97 -9.89
C ILE A 488 -28.74 -1.94 -10.63
N GLY A 489 -28.43 -1.69 -11.91
CA GLY A 489 -29.13 -0.76 -12.79
C GLY A 489 -28.66 0.70 -12.73
N LYS A 490 -27.71 1.04 -11.86
CA LYS A 490 -27.14 2.39 -11.72
C LYS A 490 -25.94 2.61 -12.64
N GLU A 491 -25.68 3.88 -12.92
CA GLU A 491 -24.55 4.36 -13.71
C GLU A 491 -23.49 4.95 -12.79
N PHE A 492 -22.22 4.77 -13.14
CA PHE A 492 -21.07 5.27 -12.40
C PHE A 492 -19.93 5.60 -13.37
N GLU A 493 -19.01 6.44 -12.91
CA GLU A 493 -17.88 6.91 -13.71
C GLU A 493 -16.55 6.39 -13.15
N ILE A 494 -15.61 6.07 -14.04
CA ILE A 494 -14.20 5.84 -13.74
C ILE A 494 -13.38 6.75 -14.64
N LYS A 495 -12.52 7.56 -14.02
CA LYS A 495 -11.51 8.37 -14.71
C LYS A 495 -10.23 7.57 -14.91
N ALA A 496 -9.57 7.78 -16.04
CA ALA A 496 -8.23 7.28 -16.29
C ALA A 496 -7.25 8.45 -16.26
N VAL A 497 -6.30 8.43 -15.33
CA VAL A 497 -5.23 9.44 -15.20
C VAL A 497 -3.94 8.83 -15.73
N GLY A 498 -3.38 9.44 -16.77
CA GLY A 498 -2.12 9.06 -17.38
C GLY A 498 -0.95 9.79 -16.71
N TYR A 499 0.08 9.04 -16.34
CA TYR A 499 1.32 9.55 -15.77
C TYR A 499 2.40 9.46 -16.83
N TYR A 500 3.05 10.59 -17.10
CA TYR A 500 4.06 10.73 -18.15
C TYR A 500 5.46 10.75 -17.54
N GLY A 501 6.49 10.49 -18.37
CA GLY A 501 7.89 10.44 -17.92
C GLY A 501 8.45 11.78 -17.41
N ASP A 502 7.75 12.89 -17.67
CA ASP A 502 8.07 14.25 -17.19
C ASP A 502 7.38 14.59 -15.86
N ASP A 503 6.93 13.57 -15.11
CA ASP A 503 6.10 13.66 -13.91
C ASP A 503 4.73 14.35 -14.10
N SER A 504 4.36 14.73 -15.33
CA SER A 504 3.06 15.33 -15.60
C SER A 504 1.93 14.29 -15.54
N GLN A 505 0.75 14.77 -15.14
CA GLN A 505 -0.47 13.97 -15.08
C GLN A 505 -1.51 14.57 -16.02
N LYS A 506 -2.18 13.73 -16.81
CA LYS A 506 -3.31 14.16 -17.64
C LYS A 506 -4.49 13.23 -17.49
N ASP A 507 -5.69 13.80 -17.53
CA ASP A 507 -6.90 13.02 -17.72
C ASP A 507 -6.91 12.44 -19.14
N VAL A 508 -6.85 11.12 -19.22
CA VAL A 508 -6.83 10.35 -20.46
C VAL A 508 -8.09 9.50 -20.64
N THR A 509 -9.15 9.79 -19.87
CA THR A 509 -10.43 9.04 -19.83
C THR A 509 -11.06 8.89 -21.22
N ASP A 510 -11.09 9.98 -21.99
CA ASP A 510 -11.75 10.05 -23.30
C ASP A 510 -10.97 9.35 -24.41
N ILE A 511 -9.65 9.27 -24.27
CA ILE A 511 -8.76 8.66 -25.27
C ILE A 511 -8.40 7.20 -24.93
N SER A 512 -8.79 6.74 -23.74
CA SER A 512 -8.52 5.38 -23.28
C SER A 512 -9.42 4.34 -23.94
N ASN A 513 -8.83 3.20 -24.30
CA ASN A 513 -9.56 1.99 -24.67
C ASN A 513 -9.95 1.23 -23.40
N TRP A 514 -11.26 1.15 -23.14
CA TRP A 514 -11.83 0.55 -21.94
C TRP A 514 -12.28 -0.89 -22.17
N ASN A 515 -11.84 -1.80 -21.31
CA ASN A 515 -12.21 -3.21 -21.32
C ASN A 515 -12.88 -3.61 -20.00
N VAL A 516 -14.00 -4.35 -20.08
CA VAL A 516 -14.75 -4.85 -18.92
C VAL A 516 -14.59 -6.37 -18.85
N GLY A 517 -14.09 -6.88 -17.72
CA GLY A 517 -13.81 -8.31 -17.55
C GLY A 517 -15.05 -9.19 -17.69
N ASN A 518 -16.24 -8.72 -17.30
CA ASN A 518 -17.51 -9.41 -17.48
C ASN A 518 -18.65 -8.46 -17.85
N GLU A 519 -18.96 -8.38 -19.15
CA GLU A 519 -20.01 -7.51 -19.70
C GLU A 519 -21.46 -7.86 -19.27
N LYS A 520 -21.66 -9.05 -18.68
CA LYS A 520 -22.95 -9.43 -18.09
C LYS A 520 -23.21 -8.69 -16.78
N ILE A 521 -22.15 -8.38 -16.02
CA ILE A 521 -22.23 -7.70 -14.72
C ILE A 521 -22.27 -6.18 -14.91
N THR A 522 -21.40 -5.65 -15.76
CA THR A 522 -21.27 -4.20 -16.02
C THR A 522 -21.12 -3.93 -17.51
N LYS A 523 -21.73 -2.86 -18.03
CA LYS A 523 -21.60 -2.45 -19.43
C LYS A 523 -20.84 -1.12 -19.52
N ASN A 524 -19.88 -1.05 -20.44
CA ASN A 524 -19.26 0.21 -20.82
C ASN A 524 -20.22 1.05 -21.69
N LEU A 525 -20.42 2.31 -21.33
CA LEU A 525 -21.19 3.29 -22.10
C LEU A 525 -20.30 4.26 -22.90
N GLY A 526 -18.98 4.17 -22.72
CA GLY A 526 -17.96 5.02 -23.35
C GLY A 526 -17.49 6.14 -22.42
N LYS A 527 -16.28 6.67 -22.69
CA LYS A 527 -15.72 7.84 -21.98
C LYS A 527 -15.71 7.70 -20.44
N GLY A 528 -15.32 6.53 -19.95
CA GLY A 528 -15.28 6.27 -18.51
C GLY A 528 -16.64 6.09 -17.83
N LEU A 529 -17.77 6.15 -18.56
CA LEU A 529 -19.11 5.92 -18.01
C LEU A 529 -19.51 4.44 -18.13
N PHE A 530 -20.03 3.86 -17.04
CA PHE A 530 -20.41 2.46 -16.94
C PHE A 530 -21.81 2.30 -16.33
N LYS A 531 -22.47 1.17 -16.63
CA LYS A 531 -23.78 0.81 -16.07
C LYS A 531 -23.80 -0.62 -15.54
N THR A 532 -24.26 -0.80 -14.31
CA THR A 532 -24.43 -2.13 -13.70
C THR A 532 -25.66 -2.84 -14.28
N LYS A 533 -25.52 -4.13 -14.55
CA LYS A 533 -26.55 -4.99 -15.16
C LYS A 533 -26.94 -6.18 -14.30
N TRP A 534 -25.96 -6.81 -13.64
CA TRP A 534 -26.19 -8.03 -12.87
C TRP A 534 -25.36 -8.07 -11.61
N LEU A 535 -25.80 -8.87 -10.63
CA LEU A 535 -25.11 -9.08 -9.37
C LEU A 535 -23.78 -9.81 -9.57
N GLY A 536 -22.77 -9.44 -8.79
CA GLY A 536 -21.46 -10.09 -8.80
C GLY A 536 -20.31 -9.08 -8.75
N GLU A 537 -19.12 -9.59 -9.01
CA GLU A 537 -17.88 -8.81 -9.05
C GLU A 537 -17.27 -8.91 -10.45
N THR A 538 -16.75 -7.79 -10.96
CA THR A 538 -16.02 -7.71 -12.22
C THR A 538 -14.88 -6.71 -12.12
N SER A 539 -14.06 -6.58 -13.16
CA SER A 539 -12.97 -5.61 -13.22
C SER A 539 -13.04 -4.79 -14.51
N ILE A 540 -12.50 -3.58 -14.46
CA ILE A 540 -12.39 -2.67 -15.59
C ILE A 540 -10.92 -2.29 -15.76
N THR A 541 -10.41 -2.32 -16.99
CA THR A 541 -9.05 -1.86 -17.32
C THR A 541 -9.11 -0.82 -18.44
N ALA A 542 -8.27 0.20 -18.39
CA ALA A 542 -8.02 1.13 -19.49
C ALA A 542 -6.67 0.83 -20.15
N SER A 543 -6.54 1.17 -21.42
CA SER A 543 -5.28 1.04 -22.17
C SER A 543 -5.15 2.13 -23.23
N ILE A 544 -3.94 2.62 -23.43
CA ILE A 544 -3.55 3.52 -24.51
C ILE A 544 -2.28 2.95 -25.10
N GLU A 545 -2.31 2.64 -26.41
CA GLU A 545 -1.19 1.96 -27.08
C GLU A 545 -0.78 0.66 -26.34
N GLU A 546 0.47 0.57 -25.88
CA GLU A 546 0.98 -0.59 -25.13
C GLU A 546 0.80 -0.48 -23.61
N VAL A 547 0.41 0.69 -23.09
CA VAL A 547 0.29 0.95 -21.64
C VAL A 547 -1.10 0.56 -21.16
N LYS A 548 -1.16 -0.37 -20.21
CA LYS A 548 -2.42 -0.87 -19.61
C LYS A 548 -2.49 -0.56 -18.12
N SER A 549 -3.66 -0.13 -17.65
CA SER A 549 -3.92 0.14 -16.24
C SER A 549 -4.02 -1.14 -15.42
N LEU A 550 -3.80 -1.01 -14.11
CA LEU A 550 -4.28 -2.02 -13.16
C LEU A 550 -5.82 -2.11 -13.20
N PRO A 551 -6.40 -3.29 -12.89
CA PRO A 551 -7.85 -3.48 -12.90
C PRO A 551 -8.52 -2.72 -11.75
N ALA A 552 -9.53 -1.91 -12.07
CA ALA A 552 -10.47 -1.36 -11.10
C ALA A 552 -11.57 -2.38 -10.81
N GLY A 553 -11.78 -2.74 -9.53
CA GLY A 553 -12.77 -3.71 -9.12
C GLY A 553 -14.17 -3.10 -9.03
N VAL A 554 -15.18 -3.77 -9.57
CA VAL A 554 -16.59 -3.35 -9.51
C VAL A 554 -17.42 -4.42 -8.81
N LYS A 555 -18.08 -4.06 -7.71
CA LYS A 555 -18.99 -4.93 -6.95
C LYS A 555 -20.42 -4.43 -7.08
N VAL A 556 -21.26 -5.24 -7.72
CA VAL A 556 -22.68 -4.93 -7.92
C VAL A 556 -23.52 -5.63 -6.85
N PHE A 557 -24.32 -4.86 -6.13
CA PHE A 557 -25.21 -5.37 -5.09
C PHE A 557 -26.67 -4.94 -5.31
N ILE A 558 -27.57 -5.53 -4.53
CA ILE A 558 -28.97 -5.11 -4.43
C ILE A 558 -29.23 -4.66 -3.00
N SER A 559 -29.83 -3.47 -2.84
CA SER A 559 -30.10 -2.95 -1.50
C SER A 559 -31.29 -3.70 -0.84
N PRO A 560 -31.30 -3.83 0.50
CA PRO A 560 -32.46 -4.37 1.23
C PRO A 560 -33.77 -3.62 0.91
N PHE A 561 -33.66 -2.31 0.64
CA PHE A 561 -34.79 -1.47 0.26
C PHE A 561 -35.38 -1.86 -1.10
N SER A 562 -34.54 -2.14 -2.09
CA SER A 562 -34.96 -2.64 -3.41
C SER A 562 -35.62 -4.01 -3.32
N ILE A 563 -35.11 -4.91 -2.47
CA ILE A 563 -35.74 -6.20 -2.17
C ILE A 563 -37.12 -5.99 -1.54
N PHE A 564 -37.21 -5.15 -0.50
CA PHE A 564 -38.47 -4.88 0.20
C PHE A 564 -39.55 -4.32 -0.74
N LYS A 565 -39.18 -3.38 -1.63
CA LYS A 565 -40.09 -2.87 -2.66
C LYS A 565 -40.61 -3.96 -3.58
N ALA A 566 -39.74 -4.83 -4.09
CA ALA A 566 -40.13 -5.93 -4.97
C ALA A 566 -41.08 -6.91 -4.27
N VAL A 567 -40.77 -7.30 -3.02
CA VAL A 567 -41.61 -8.18 -2.21
C VAL A 567 -42.96 -7.52 -1.89
N SER A 568 -42.97 -6.22 -1.56
CA SER A 568 -44.20 -5.47 -1.31
C SER A 568 -45.09 -5.41 -2.54
N LEU A 569 -44.51 -5.16 -3.72
CA LEU A 569 -45.25 -5.17 -4.99
C LEU A 569 -45.84 -6.56 -5.29
N LEU A 570 -45.05 -7.61 -5.11
CA LEU A 570 -45.52 -9.00 -5.27
C LEU A 570 -46.68 -9.31 -4.31
N LEU A 571 -46.58 -8.87 -3.05
CA LEU A 571 -47.63 -9.06 -2.05
C LEU A 571 -48.92 -8.32 -2.46
N LEU A 572 -48.81 -7.09 -2.95
CA LEU A 572 -49.95 -6.31 -3.45
C LEU A 572 -50.62 -7.00 -4.64
N VAL A 573 -49.83 -7.52 -5.58
CA VAL A 573 -50.35 -8.30 -6.72
C VAL A 573 -51.07 -9.55 -6.23
N LEU A 574 -50.48 -10.30 -5.29
CA LEU A 574 -51.09 -11.50 -4.71
C LEU A 574 -52.40 -11.18 -3.97
N LEU A 575 -52.45 -10.08 -3.20
CA LEU A 575 -53.65 -9.59 -2.53
C LEU A 575 -54.74 -9.19 -3.53
N SER A 576 -54.37 -8.55 -4.65
CA SER A 576 -55.31 -8.19 -5.71
C SER A 576 -55.90 -9.43 -6.39
N LEU A 577 -55.08 -10.44 -6.67
CA LEU A 577 -55.50 -11.73 -7.23
C LEU A 577 -56.43 -12.48 -6.26
N LEU A 578 -56.08 -12.51 -4.97
CA LEU A 578 -56.91 -13.14 -3.95
C LEU A 578 -58.28 -12.44 -3.83
N SER A 579 -58.29 -11.10 -3.84
CA SER A 579 -59.52 -10.30 -3.82
C SER A 579 -60.38 -10.54 -5.06
N LEU A 580 -59.76 -10.65 -6.24
CA LEU A 580 -60.44 -11.01 -7.49
C LEU A 580 -61.06 -12.41 -7.42
N ILE A 581 -60.32 -13.41 -6.93
CA ILE A 581 -60.83 -14.77 -6.72
C ILE A 581 -62.03 -14.74 -5.77
N PHE A 582 -61.92 -14.03 -4.65
CA PHE A 582 -62.99 -13.92 -3.67
C PHE A 582 -64.24 -13.23 -4.25
N TYR A 583 -64.04 -12.16 -5.03
CA TYR A 583 -65.10 -11.49 -5.75
C TYR A 583 -65.83 -12.43 -6.74
N ILE A 584 -65.09 -13.21 -7.52
CA ILE A 584 -65.66 -14.19 -8.45
C ILE A 584 -66.47 -15.26 -7.70
N LEU A 585 -65.93 -15.79 -6.59
CA LEU A 585 -66.61 -16.79 -5.77
C LEU A 585 -67.91 -16.24 -5.15
N ILE A 586 -67.89 -15.02 -4.62
CA ILE A 586 -69.10 -14.36 -4.09
C ILE A 586 -70.12 -14.13 -5.20
N LYS A 587 -69.69 -13.60 -6.35
CA LYS A 587 -70.58 -13.32 -7.48
C LYS A 587 -71.25 -14.61 -7.98
N ARG A 588 -70.51 -15.72 -8.05
CA ARG A 588 -71.04 -17.05 -8.40
C ARG A 588 -72.07 -17.52 -7.37
N LYS A 589 -71.72 -17.52 -6.07
CA LYS A 589 -72.65 -17.90 -5.00
C LYS A 589 -73.94 -17.05 -5.00
N ARG A 590 -73.83 -15.74 -5.21
CA ARG A 590 -74.99 -14.84 -5.30
C ARG A 590 -75.88 -15.17 -6.49
N SER A 591 -75.30 -15.51 -7.64
CA SER A 591 -76.05 -15.96 -8.82
C SER A 591 -76.76 -17.28 -8.56
N ASP A 592 -76.08 -18.25 -7.94
CA ASP A 592 -76.67 -19.56 -7.62
C ASP A 592 -77.82 -19.42 -6.61
N LEU A 593 -77.67 -18.55 -5.59
CA LEU A 593 -78.72 -18.24 -4.63
C LEU A 593 -79.94 -17.57 -5.31
N LYS A 594 -79.71 -16.62 -6.23
CA LYS A 594 -80.80 -15.99 -6.99
C LYS A 594 -81.59 -17.03 -7.79
N LYS A 595 -80.89 -17.91 -8.51
CA LYS A 595 -81.53 -19.01 -9.26
C LYS A 595 -82.36 -19.90 -8.35
N PHE A 596 -81.86 -20.24 -7.16
CA PHE A 596 -82.56 -21.07 -6.19
C PHE A 596 -83.84 -20.41 -5.64
N LEU A 597 -83.81 -19.11 -5.34
CA LEU A 597 -84.98 -18.35 -4.90
C LEU A 597 -86.08 -18.27 -5.97
N ASP A 598 -85.68 -18.18 -7.24
CA ASP A 598 -86.58 -18.08 -8.39
C ASP A 598 -87.18 -19.46 -8.75
N SER A 599 -86.41 -20.54 -8.69
CA SER A 599 -86.84 -21.88 -9.11
C SER A 599 -87.69 -22.61 -8.06
N GLU A 600 -87.37 -22.49 -6.77
CA GLU A 600 -88.06 -23.20 -5.69
C GLU A 600 -88.40 -22.27 -4.49
N PRO A 601 -89.32 -21.30 -4.65
CA PRO A 601 -89.60 -20.26 -3.65
C PRO A 601 -89.94 -20.81 -2.25
N SER A 602 -90.89 -21.75 -2.14
CA SER A 602 -91.29 -22.31 -0.84
C SER A 602 -90.16 -23.08 -0.16
N ARG A 603 -89.40 -23.89 -0.92
CA ARG A 603 -88.26 -24.64 -0.36
C ARG A 603 -87.15 -23.72 0.10
N SER A 604 -86.88 -22.65 -0.66
CA SER A 604 -85.87 -21.66 -0.27
C SER A 604 -86.21 -20.98 1.07
N MET A 605 -87.48 -20.61 1.30
CA MET A 605 -87.92 -20.06 2.59
C MET A 605 -87.77 -21.05 3.75
N ILE A 606 -88.10 -22.33 3.50
CA ILE A 606 -87.94 -23.41 4.48
C ILE A 606 -86.46 -23.53 4.88
N ASP A 607 -85.55 -23.59 3.90
CA ASP A 607 -84.12 -23.75 4.14
C ASP A 607 -83.51 -22.53 4.82
N ILE A 608 -83.92 -21.30 4.43
CA ILE A 608 -83.50 -20.05 5.08
C ILE A 608 -83.95 -20.03 6.55
N PHE A 609 -85.19 -20.42 6.83
CA PHE A 609 -85.70 -20.45 8.21
C PHE A 609 -85.03 -21.55 9.04
N GLN A 610 -84.79 -22.73 8.47
CA GLN A 610 -84.01 -23.78 9.15
C GLN A 610 -82.58 -23.32 9.43
N HIS A 611 -81.97 -22.60 8.49
CA HIS A 611 -80.66 -21.99 8.68
C HIS A 611 -80.69 -20.95 9.83
N SER A 612 -81.73 -20.12 9.93
CA SER A 612 -81.92 -19.21 11.06
C SER A 612 -81.91 -19.93 12.41
N ARG A 613 -82.59 -21.08 12.51
CA ARG A 613 -82.64 -21.91 13.72
C ARG A 613 -81.28 -22.50 14.06
N LYS A 614 -80.49 -22.93 13.07
CA LYS A 614 -79.11 -23.41 13.29
C LYS A 614 -78.22 -22.32 13.87
N VAL A 615 -78.34 -21.08 13.36
CA VAL A 615 -77.60 -19.91 13.90
C VAL A 615 -78.06 -19.61 15.34
N LEU A 616 -79.36 -19.61 15.59
CA LEU A 616 -79.93 -19.33 16.91
C LEU A 616 -79.59 -20.42 17.95
N LYS A 617 -79.38 -21.67 17.51
CA LYS A 617 -78.80 -22.75 18.35
C LYS A 617 -77.43 -22.37 18.90
N SER A 618 -76.55 -21.84 18.04
CA SER A 618 -75.24 -21.34 18.49
C SER A 618 -75.35 -20.13 19.41
N CYS A 619 -76.48 -19.42 19.41
CA CYS A 619 -76.81 -18.35 20.35
C CYS A 619 -77.52 -18.85 21.62
N GLY A 620 -77.52 -20.17 21.86
CA GLY A 620 -78.07 -20.82 23.04
C GLY A 620 -79.61 -20.92 23.08
N ILE A 621 -80.30 -20.82 21.93
CA ILE A 621 -81.73 -21.13 21.85
C ILE A 621 -81.87 -22.61 21.47
N PRO A 622 -82.56 -23.45 22.26
CA PRO A 622 -82.65 -24.87 22.01
C PRO A 622 -83.25 -25.16 20.62
N TYR A 623 -82.73 -26.18 19.94
CA TYR A 623 -83.22 -26.64 18.63
C TYR A 623 -84.06 -27.90 18.85
N GLU A 624 -85.33 -27.73 19.18
CA GLU A 624 -86.26 -28.84 19.37
C GLU A 624 -87.31 -28.84 18.25
N SER A 625 -87.45 -29.98 17.56
CA SER A 625 -88.38 -30.15 16.44
C SER A 625 -89.85 -29.98 16.83
N ASN A 626 -90.14 -30.13 18.12
CA ASN A 626 -91.50 -30.18 18.65
C ASN A 626 -92.02 -28.80 19.07
N ILE A 627 -91.20 -27.74 19.00
CA ILE A 627 -91.64 -26.37 19.29
C ILE A 627 -92.31 -25.78 18.03
N PRO A 628 -93.60 -25.40 18.09
CA PRO A 628 -94.29 -24.74 16.98
C PRO A 628 -93.52 -23.49 16.52
N PRO A 629 -93.42 -23.21 15.20
CA PRO A 629 -92.58 -22.12 14.70
C PRO A 629 -92.87 -20.74 15.27
N LEU A 630 -94.14 -20.41 15.50
CA LEU A 630 -94.54 -19.13 16.11
C LEU A 630 -94.16 -19.05 17.59
N GLN A 631 -94.29 -20.15 18.33
CA GLN A 631 -93.86 -20.23 19.73
C GLN A 631 -92.33 -20.13 19.84
N TYR A 632 -91.62 -20.80 18.94
CA TYR A 632 -90.17 -20.66 18.81
C TYR A 632 -89.76 -19.22 18.54
N ALA A 633 -90.52 -18.51 17.69
CA ALA A 633 -90.20 -17.14 17.36
C ALA A 633 -90.36 -16.19 18.55
N LYS A 634 -91.42 -16.37 19.35
CA LYS A 634 -91.61 -15.61 20.59
C LYS A 634 -90.46 -15.83 21.57
N MET A 635 -89.98 -17.07 21.74
CA MET A 635 -88.80 -17.35 22.57
C MET A 635 -87.55 -16.62 22.10
N VAL A 636 -87.36 -16.48 20.78
CA VAL A 636 -86.24 -15.72 20.19
C VAL A 636 -86.39 -14.23 20.48
N GLU A 637 -87.58 -13.68 20.28
CA GLU A 637 -87.87 -12.27 20.52
C GLU A 637 -87.69 -11.90 21.99
N ASP A 638 -88.21 -12.72 22.90
CA ASP A 638 -88.06 -12.52 24.35
C ASP A 638 -86.60 -12.58 24.77
N LYS A 639 -85.85 -13.58 24.29
CA LYS A 639 -84.43 -13.77 24.67
C LYS A 639 -83.54 -12.60 24.27
N PHE A 640 -83.81 -12.00 23.11
CA PHE A 640 -83.02 -10.88 22.58
C PHE A 640 -83.67 -9.51 22.82
N SER A 641 -84.80 -9.48 23.54
CA SER A 641 -85.60 -8.27 23.78
C SER A 641 -85.90 -7.52 22.48
N LEU A 642 -86.38 -8.26 21.47
CA LEU A 642 -86.80 -7.73 20.18
C LEU A 642 -88.25 -7.29 20.26
N LYS A 643 -88.64 -6.37 19.36
CA LYS A 643 -90.04 -6.00 19.21
C LYS A 643 -90.84 -7.21 18.73
N GLU A 644 -92.04 -7.40 19.26
CA GLU A 644 -92.95 -8.47 18.82
C GLU A 644 -93.15 -8.42 17.29
N GLY A 645 -93.05 -9.58 16.65
CA GLY A 645 -93.17 -9.74 15.19
C GLY A 645 -91.86 -9.66 14.40
N THR A 646 -90.76 -9.20 15.02
CA THR A 646 -89.44 -9.07 14.35
C THR A 646 -88.91 -10.38 13.76
N PHE A 647 -89.13 -11.51 14.43
CA PHE A 647 -88.83 -12.86 13.95
C PHE A 647 -90.12 -13.70 13.81
N GLY A 648 -91.20 -13.30 14.49
CA GLY A 648 -92.55 -13.84 14.34
C GLY A 648 -93.06 -13.78 12.90
N ASP A 649 -92.83 -12.68 12.19
CA ASP A 649 -93.22 -12.52 10.79
C ASP A 649 -92.50 -13.52 9.86
N LEU A 650 -91.22 -13.81 10.14
CA LEU A 650 -90.47 -14.85 9.43
C LEU A 650 -91.01 -16.26 9.74
N ALA A 651 -91.38 -16.52 10.99
CA ALA A 651 -91.98 -17.80 11.36
C ALA A 651 -93.37 -18.00 10.75
N ALA A 652 -94.17 -16.94 10.63
CA ALA A 652 -95.47 -16.98 9.97
C ALA A 652 -95.34 -17.31 8.47
N LYS A 653 -94.45 -16.62 7.76
CA LYS A 653 -94.17 -16.89 6.33
C LYS A 653 -93.54 -18.27 6.10
N PHE A 654 -92.72 -18.76 7.04
CA PHE A 654 -92.26 -20.14 7.04
C PHE A 654 -93.41 -21.15 7.16
N CYS A 655 -94.35 -20.91 8.07
CA CYS A 655 -95.53 -21.77 8.21
C CYS A 655 -96.37 -21.78 6.93
N GLU A 656 -96.53 -20.62 6.30
CA GLU A 656 -97.18 -20.51 4.99
C GLU A 656 -96.44 -21.35 3.93
N ALA A 657 -95.12 -21.21 3.83
CA ALA A 657 -94.30 -21.95 2.87
C ALA A 657 -94.28 -23.47 3.08
N LYS A 658 -94.41 -23.93 4.32
CA LYS A 658 -94.29 -25.35 4.67
C LYS A 658 -95.62 -26.09 4.75
N TYR A 659 -96.68 -25.43 5.19
CA TYR A 659 -97.94 -26.10 5.54
C TYR A 659 -99.14 -25.61 4.72
N SER A 660 -99.03 -24.49 3.99
CA SER A 660 -100.09 -24.01 3.10
C SER A 660 -100.00 -24.63 1.71
N SER A 661 -101.14 -24.80 1.05
CA SER A 661 -101.22 -25.14 -0.38
C SER A 661 -101.04 -23.91 -1.30
N HIS A 662 -100.89 -22.72 -0.72
CA HIS A 662 -100.72 -21.46 -1.45
C HIS A 662 -99.40 -21.44 -2.26
N LYS A 663 -99.48 -21.00 -3.52
CA LYS A 663 -98.32 -20.93 -4.41
C LYS A 663 -97.51 -19.66 -4.12
N ILE A 664 -96.36 -19.83 -3.50
CA ILE A 664 -95.44 -18.74 -3.18
C ILE A 664 -94.72 -18.26 -4.45
N SER A 665 -94.73 -16.95 -4.67
CA SER A 665 -94.04 -16.29 -5.77
C SER A 665 -92.55 -16.08 -5.48
N ALA A 666 -91.75 -15.93 -6.54
CA ALA A 666 -90.33 -15.56 -6.40
C ALA A 666 -90.17 -14.21 -5.67
N GLU A 667 -91.05 -13.24 -5.89
CA GLU A 667 -90.99 -11.95 -5.20
C GLU A 667 -91.13 -12.11 -3.68
N GLN A 668 -92.01 -13.01 -3.23
CA GLN A 668 -92.16 -13.33 -1.82
C GLN A 668 -90.90 -14.00 -1.24
N SER A 669 -90.23 -14.90 -1.96
CA SER A 669 -88.97 -15.53 -1.49
C SER A 669 -87.81 -14.53 -1.39
N HIS A 670 -87.69 -13.60 -2.35
CA HIS A 670 -86.73 -12.49 -2.28
C HIS A 670 -87.00 -11.58 -1.08
N LYS A 671 -88.27 -11.22 -0.84
CA LYS A 671 -88.67 -10.41 0.33
C LYS A 671 -88.35 -11.12 1.64
N PHE A 672 -88.62 -12.42 1.72
CA PHE A 672 -88.31 -13.25 2.88
C PHE A 672 -86.80 -13.33 3.17
N LEU A 673 -85.96 -13.50 2.13
CA LEU A 673 -84.51 -13.44 2.30
C LEU A 673 -84.03 -12.07 2.81
N LYS A 674 -84.64 -10.98 2.33
CA LYS A 674 -84.33 -9.62 2.81
C LYS A 674 -84.66 -9.47 4.30
N GLU A 675 -85.86 -9.86 4.71
CA GLU A 675 -86.30 -9.81 6.10
C GLU A 675 -85.44 -10.70 7.00
N TYR A 676 -85.06 -11.89 6.53
CA TYR A 676 -84.11 -12.77 7.19
C TYR A 676 -82.74 -12.09 7.38
N ASN A 677 -82.22 -11.42 6.35
CA ASN A 677 -80.95 -10.70 6.41
C ASN A 677 -81.01 -9.51 7.35
N ASP A 678 -82.12 -8.77 7.38
CA ASP A 678 -82.34 -7.66 8.30
C ASP A 678 -82.43 -8.16 9.74
N PHE A 679 -83.11 -9.29 9.97
CA PHE A 679 -83.09 -9.99 11.26
C PHE A 679 -81.68 -10.41 11.67
N MET A 680 -80.89 -11.02 10.77
CA MET A 680 -79.51 -11.43 11.08
C MET A 680 -78.60 -10.24 11.41
N ARG A 681 -78.77 -9.09 10.75
CA ARG A 681 -78.06 -7.84 11.10
C ARG A 681 -78.46 -7.32 12.47
N LEU A 682 -79.77 -7.34 12.77
CA LEU A 682 -80.28 -6.93 14.07
C LEU A 682 -79.76 -7.82 15.19
N LEU A 683 -79.80 -9.14 14.98
CA LEU A 683 -79.27 -10.15 15.88
C LEU A 683 -77.77 -9.92 16.11
N HIS A 684 -76.99 -9.69 15.05
CA HIS A 684 -75.56 -9.35 15.16
C HIS A 684 -75.32 -8.10 16.01
N ARG A 685 -76.07 -7.01 15.80
CA ARG A 685 -75.95 -5.78 16.60
C ARG A 685 -76.23 -6.05 18.08
N LYS A 686 -77.34 -6.72 18.39
CA LYS A 686 -77.75 -7.06 19.77
C LYS A 686 -76.77 -8.01 20.47
N TYR A 687 -76.06 -8.86 19.72
CA TYR A 687 -75.09 -9.80 20.27
C TYR A 687 -73.68 -9.20 20.43
N HIS A 688 -73.31 -8.20 19.62
CA HIS A 688 -72.00 -7.55 19.71
C HIS A 688 -71.81 -6.81 21.04
N ASP A 689 -72.89 -6.26 21.60
CA ASP A 689 -72.91 -5.62 22.93
C ASP A 689 -72.69 -6.59 24.10
N ARG A 690 -72.65 -7.92 23.87
CA ARG A 690 -72.45 -8.96 24.91
C ARG A 690 -71.08 -9.67 24.85
N THR A 691 -70.04 -8.98 24.40
CA THR A 691 -68.62 -9.35 24.59
C THR A 691 -68.19 -10.76 24.14
N THR A 692 -68.57 -11.23 22.95
CA THR A 692 -67.94 -12.43 22.34
C THR A 692 -67.63 -12.25 20.85
N LEU A 693 -66.34 -12.07 20.54
CA LEU A 693 -65.78 -11.96 19.18
C LEU A 693 -66.07 -13.20 18.29
N SER A 694 -66.29 -14.38 18.90
CA SER A 694 -66.47 -15.65 18.20
C SER A 694 -67.77 -15.73 17.38
N LEU A 695 -68.86 -15.15 17.86
CA LEU A 695 -70.16 -15.22 17.17
C LEU A 695 -70.26 -14.22 16.00
N SER A 696 -69.61 -13.06 16.11
CA SER A 696 -69.52 -12.08 15.03
C SER A 696 -68.82 -12.65 13.78
N LEU A 697 -67.78 -13.45 13.99
CA LEU A 697 -67.07 -14.21 12.94
C LEU A 697 -67.90 -15.36 12.38
N PHE A 698 -68.74 -16.01 13.21
CA PHE A 698 -69.61 -17.10 12.78
C PHE A 698 -70.76 -16.59 11.91
N ILE A 699 -71.42 -15.49 12.28
CA ILE A 699 -72.52 -14.88 11.51
C ILE A 699 -72.00 -14.32 10.17
N ARG A 700 -70.85 -13.63 10.17
CA ARG A 700 -70.22 -13.12 8.93
C ARG A 700 -69.74 -14.21 7.96
N ARG A 701 -69.54 -15.44 8.43
CA ARG A 701 -69.10 -16.58 7.60
C ARG A 701 -70.24 -17.36 6.95
N GLN A 702 -71.50 -17.05 7.26
CA GLN A 702 -72.63 -17.78 6.69
C GLN A 702 -72.94 -17.31 5.26
N PRO A 703 -73.08 -18.25 4.30
CA PRO A 703 -73.23 -17.92 2.88
C PRO A 703 -74.52 -17.18 2.53
N LEU A 704 -75.50 -17.16 3.44
CA LEU A 704 -76.80 -16.50 3.26
C LEU A 704 -76.82 -15.04 3.73
N VAL A 705 -75.83 -14.61 4.53
CA VAL A 705 -75.75 -13.26 5.13
C VAL A 705 -74.84 -12.32 4.33
N LEU A 706 -74.04 -12.85 3.38
CA LEU A 706 -73.09 -12.11 2.54
C LEU A 706 -73.70 -11.54 1.27
#